data_AF-A0AAE1FTQ7-F1
#
_entry.id   AF-A0AAE1FTQ7-F1
#
_cell.length_a   1.000
_cell.length_b   1.000
_cell.length_c   1.000
_cell.angle_alpha   90.00
_cell.angle_beta   90.00
_cell.angle_gamma   90.00
#
_symmetry.space_group_name_H-M   'P 1'
#
loop_
_entity.id
_entity.type
_entity.pdbx_description
1 polymer ?
#
loop_
_entity_poly.entity_id
_entity_poly.type
_entity_poly.pdbx_seq_one_letter_code
_entity_poly.pdbx_strand_id
1 'polypeptide(L)'
;MPPKRPSIGRQTSDSKRKKREREQESSDERSQRQETNRHREETRRAQESAEERRQRQETNRHREQTRRAQESAEERGRRQETNRHREQTRRAQESAEERRQRQETDCHRATSRRGEENPAERAQRQAADRRAKSAFNAAIYIVWLKAAFSYDLTKEYGSDPKITIGRMDNICMHCQAKKWPGEAPGLCCTGGKVVLDAIQNPPDVLKNLPTKNSPQGKQFRSKLWKYNAAFMMTSFGADKNLTDYGFFSTFKFQGQCYHKIGSLLPLPGEEPKYVQVYFINTSKEEANRRCVLNDGVDLAIITDIQEMLHTTHPYVRSFKLALEEMEVPDHKVFINADKRPEGEHARHFNAPVANEVGVVMVGEQHGSRYIVLKQRDHQLTRIKETHRAYDCLQYPLMFVRGEDGYNFELYQVDPKTKIATNKKVSCKDFYAYHLMERENTFNHILRFKQVLSQFLVDMFAKIETERLLYVRLNQKKLRAADYIHLQDAINADGHAQNVGQQVILLSFHIGFPRYMHACCQDAMAYVRKYGRPDLFITFTCKPKWQEIQNELFDGQTHYDRHDLTARVFHEKHKKLIWLLRHGKIFGELQCFMSTIEWQKRGLPHSHTLIWCKEKIRPEQIDDIISAKLPDEEDKQLYDIVKKNMVYGPCGRHNPKSPCMQDNKCTKKYPRSFVQETQTGLNGYPLYQRLKPQDGGRSFKHKIGHGPEAHEIVVDNQWIVPYNPLVLKILGAHVNVESCTSIKSIKYVCKYVNKGSDMAVFGVQEDTSDEIKKFQLGRFISSNEAAWRIFGFDIHEHHPTVQRLAEHLKNGQRVYFTEETARQALEQPSETTLTAFFLLCQNDEFAKSLLYFVLSGDFRQTLPVITRGTRADEVNACIKASQLWQQTKRLSLSTNIRVQLHGGESAGQFANQLLHVGNGQILPSSDDQIKLPFGQMIETENDLIMKV
;
A
#
# COMPACT_ATOMS: atom_id res chain seq x y z
N MET A 1 63.87 86.99 25.73
CA MET A 1 64.20 85.54 25.52
C MET A 1 63.32 85.01 24.39
N PRO A 2 63.85 84.21 23.45
CA PRO A 2 63.21 83.96 22.16
C PRO A 2 61.96 83.05 22.28
N PRO A 3 61.02 83.12 21.32
CA PRO A 3 59.74 82.41 21.35
C PRO A 3 59.90 80.91 20.99
N LYS A 4 59.17 80.05 21.70
CA LYS A 4 59.11 78.59 21.49
C LYS A 4 58.39 78.23 20.19
N ARG A 5 59.03 77.41 19.35
CA ARG A 5 58.49 76.83 18.11
C ARG A 5 57.34 75.82 18.38
N PRO A 6 56.27 75.77 17.57
CA PRO A 6 55.25 74.72 17.64
C PRO A 6 55.68 73.43 16.89
N SER A 7 55.53 72.28 17.54
CA SER A 7 55.99 70.96 17.07
C SER A 7 54.96 70.22 16.19
N ILE A 8 54.82 70.62 14.92
CA ILE A 8 53.90 69.94 13.98
C ILE A 8 54.58 68.81 13.16
N GLY A 9 55.89 68.58 13.34
CA GLY A 9 56.65 67.58 12.59
C GLY A 9 56.78 66.16 13.19
N ARG A 10 56.31 65.89 14.43
CA ARG A 10 56.58 64.61 15.12
C ARG A 10 55.51 63.51 14.98
N GLN A 11 54.23 63.86 14.78
CA GLN A 11 53.15 62.86 14.79
C GLN A 11 53.09 62.00 13.51
N THR A 12 53.46 62.56 12.35
CA THR A 12 53.44 61.83 11.07
C THR A 12 54.65 60.91 10.89
N SER A 13 55.80 61.23 11.49
CA SER A 13 56.96 60.34 11.52
C SER A 13 56.74 59.14 12.43
N ASP A 14 56.15 59.35 13.63
CA ASP A 14 55.85 58.28 14.58
C ASP A 14 54.77 57.31 14.07
N SER A 15 53.73 57.83 13.39
CA SER A 15 52.71 56.98 12.77
C SER A 15 53.27 56.13 11.62
N LYS A 16 54.20 56.67 10.83
CA LYS A 16 54.87 55.94 9.74
C LYS A 16 55.88 54.93 10.28
N ARG A 17 56.60 55.27 11.35
CA ARG A 17 57.52 54.37 12.06
C ARG A 17 56.77 53.18 12.68
N LYS A 18 55.69 53.43 13.44
CA LYS A 18 54.85 52.38 14.02
C LYS A 18 54.20 51.49 12.96
N LYS A 19 53.91 52.03 11.77
CA LYS A 19 53.38 51.22 10.65
C LYS A 19 54.44 50.27 10.11
N ARG A 20 55.68 50.74 9.90
CA ARG A 20 56.81 49.91 9.47
C ARG A 20 57.18 48.85 10.52
N GLU A 21 57.18 49.21 11.79
CA GLU A 21 57.40 48.25 12.90
C GLU A 21 56.33 47.15 12.88
N ARG A 22 55.04 47.48 12.65
CA ARG A 22 53.93 46.50 12.53
C ARG A 22 53.96 45.63 11.27
N GLU A 23 54.65 46.08 10.23
CA GLU A 23 54.86 45.32 8.99
C GLU A 23 56.00 44.30 9.16
N GLN A 24 56.91 44.52 10.12
CA GLN A 24 58.02 43.63 10.45
C GLN A 24 57.76 42.71 11.66
N GLU A 25 56.63 42.90 12.38
CA GLU A 25 56.19 42.01 13.48
C GLU A 25 56.00 40.56 13.01
N SER A 26 56.49 39.61 13.80
CA SER A 26 56.16 38.19 13.62
C SER A 26 54.68 37.90 13.93
N SER A 27 54.17 36.73 13.52
CA SER A 27 52.77 36.33 13.77
C SER A 27 52.42 36.34 15.27
N ASP A 28 53.37 35.94 16.11
CA ASP A 28 53.18 35.85 17.56
C ASP A 28 53.20 37.23 18.22
N GLU A 29 54.14 38.10 17.83
CA GLU A 29 54.20 39.49 18.31
C GLU A 29 52.96 40.29 17.90
N ARG A 30 52.49 40.09 16.66
CA ARG A 30 51.24 40.68 16.17
C ARG A 30 50.05 40.21 17.01
N SER A 31 49.98 38.93 17.34
CA SER A 31 48.91 38.35 18.16
C SER A 31 48.93 38.91 19.57
N GLN A 32 50.10 38.99 20.21
CA GLN A 32 50.28 39.53 21.56
C GLN A 32 49.93 41.02 21.65
N ARG A 33 50.29 41.82 20.63
CA ARG A 33 49.88 43.22 20.54
C ARG A 33 48.37 43.37 20.35
N GLN A 34 47.76 42.53 19.51
CA GLN A 34 46.30 42.53 19.34
C GLN A 34 45.57 42.13 20.62
N GLU A 35 46.09 41.16 21.37
CA GLU A 35 45.63 40.76 22.72
C GLU A 35 45.66 41.94 23.69
N THR A 36 46.82 42.61 23.76
CA THR A 36 47.03 43.75 24.66
C THR A 36 46.12 44.93 24.30
N ASN A 37 45.93 45.20 23.01
CA ASN A 37 44.99 46.22 22.55
C ASN A 37 43.54 45.84 22.86
N ARG A 38 43.14 44.58 22.67
CA ARG A 38 41.80 44.10 23.04
C ARG A 38 41.54 44.31 24.52
N HIS A 39 42.50 43.94 25.37
CA HIS A 39 42.35 44.09 26.82
C HIS A 39 42.23 45.57 27.24
N ARG A 40 43.07 46.46 26.70
CA ARG A 40 42.96 47.91 26.95
C ARG A 40 41.62 48.49 26.51
N GLU A 41 41.12 48.06 25.35
CA GLU A 41 39.85 48.49 24.79
C GLU A 41 38.66 47.99 25.64
N GLU A 42 38.75 46.76 26.15
CA GLU A 42 37.77 46.17 27.07
C GLU A 42 37.73 46.90 28.41
N THR A 43 38.89 47.18 29.02
CA THR A 43 38.95 47.95 30.27
C THR A 43 38.37 49.34 30.10
N ARG A 44 38.64 50.01 28.97
CA ARG A 44 38.02 51.29 28.62
C ARG A 44 36.51 51.18 28.47
N ARG A 45 36.01 50.14 27.78
CA ARG A 45 34.56 49.91 27.57
C ARG A 45 33.83 49.55 28.86
N ALA A 46 34.50 48.90 29.80
CA ALA A 46 33.95 48.58 31.12
C ALA A 46 33.74 49.84 31.98
N GLN A 47 34.53 50.89 31.74
CA GLN A 47 34.44 52.18 32.42
C GLN A 47 33.51 53.19 31.70
N GLU A 48 32.94 52.86 30.53
CA GLU A 48 31.99 53.72 29.81
C GLU A 48 30.65 53.85 30.55
N SER A 49 30.14 55.07 30.68
CA SER A 49 28.77 55.33 31.13
C SER A 49 27.72 54.85 30.11
N ALA A 50 26.46 54.71 30.54
CA ALA A 50 25.38 54.25 29.66
C ALA A 50 25.15 55.17 28.45
N GLU A 51 25.37 56.48 28.62
CA GLU A 51 25.20 57.49 27.57
C GLU A 51 26.37 57.45 26.56
N GLU A 52 27.61 57.38 27.04
CA GLU A 52 28.80 57.20 26.18
C GLU A 52 28.70 55.90 25.37
N ARG A 53 28.18 54.84 25.99
CA ARG A 53 27.92 53.56 25.33
C ARG A 53 26.89 53.70 24.21
N ARG A 54 25.79 54.44 24.43
CA ARG A 54 24.76 54.69 23.42
C ARG A 54 25.31 55.51 22.26
N GLN A 55 25.99 56.63 22.52
CA GLN A 55 26.59 57.49 21.50
C GLN A 55 27.64 56.73 20.67
N ARG A 56 28.46 55.89 21.30
CA ARG A 56 29.41 55.03 20.58
C ARG A 56 28.70 54.01 19.69
N GLN A 57 27.65 53.35 20.18
CA GLN A 57 26.88 52.38 19.39
C GLN A 57 26.17 53.05 18.21
N GLU A 58 25.67 54.26 18.38
CA GLU A 58 25.03 55.04 17.32
C GLU A 58 26.04 55.52 16.28
N THR A 59 27.18 56.05 16.72
CA THR A 59 28.29 56.42 15.84
C THR A 59 28.80 55.21 15.05
N ASN A 60 28.93 54.05 15.69
CA ASN A 60 29.32 52.80 15.01
C ASN A 60 28.26 52.33 14.02
N ARG A 61 26.96 52.43 14.36
CA ARG A 61 25.86 52.12 13.44
C ARG A 61 25.91 53.02 12.21
N HIS A 62 26.10 54.33 12.40
CA HIS A 62 26.15 55.29 11.30
C HIS A 62 27.38 55.08 10.39
N ARG A 63 28.55 54.83 10.97
CA ARG A 63 29.78 54.48 10.22
C ARG A 63 29.60 53.20 9.41
N GLU A 64 29.03 52.17 10.02
CA GLU A 64 28.80 50.88 9.37
C GLU A 64 27.74 50.98 8.27
N GLN A 65 26.70 51.80 8.45
CA GLN A 65 25.70 52.07 7.43
C GLN A 65 26.29 52.80 6.23
N THR A 66 27.13 53.82 6.48
CA THR A 66 27.84 54.57 5.44
C THR A 66 28.79 53.66 4.66
N ARG A 67 29.54 52.80 5.36
CA ARG A 67 30.40 51.78 4.76
C ARG A 67 29.62 50.82 3.85
N ARG A 68 28.47 50.34 4.31
CA ARG A 68 27.60 49.43 3.54
C ARG A 68 26.94 50.09 2.33
N ALA A 69 26.67 51.38 2.40
CA ALA A 69 26.13 52.15 1.27
C ALA A 69 27.16 52.27 0.13
N GLN A 70 28.46 52.25 0.47
CA GLN A 70 29.57 52.35 -0.47
C GLN A 70 30.12 50.97 -0.93
N GLU A 71 29.59 49.85 -0.43
CA GLU A 71 30.02 48.49 -0.80
C GLU A 71 29.66 48.16 -2.26
N SER A 72 30.63 47.63 -3.00
CA SER A 72 30.41 47.00 -4.32
C SER A 72 29.58 45.72 -4.21
N ALA A 73 29.03 45.23 -5.34
CA ALA A 73 28.22 44.01 -5.36
C ALA A 73 29.01 42.76 -4.91
N GLU A 74 30.29 42.66 -5.26
CA GLU A 74 31.16 41.56 -4.84
C GLU A 74 31.49 41.62 -3.34
N GLU A 75 31.83 42.79 -2.81
CA GLU A 75 32.11 42.97 -1.37
C GLU A 75 30.87 42.66 -0.53
N ARG A 76 29.70 43.12 -1.00
CA ARG A 76 28.41 42.78 -0.41
C ARG A 76 28.17 41.27 -0.41
N GLY A 77 28.48 40.60 -1.52
CA GLY A 77 28.40 39.14 -1.64
C GLY A 77 29.29 38.41 -0.63
N ARG A 78 30.58 38.74 -0.56
CA ARG A 78 31.55 38.14 0.38
C ARG A 78 31.15 38.36 1.84
N ARG A 79 30.65 39.56 2.19
CA ARG A 79 30.16 39.87 3.55
C ARG A 79 28.92 39.05 3.89
N GLN A 80 27.95 38.95 2.99
CA GLN A 80 26.75 38.14 3.21
C GLN A 80 27.12 36.67 3.42
N GLU A 81 28.05 36.13 2.62
CA GLU A 81 28.53 34.76 2.75
C GLU A 81 29.25 34.52 4.08
N THR A 82 30.14 35.44 4.48
CA THR A 82 30.83 35.39 5.78
C THR A 82 29.83 35.42 6.95
N ASN A 83 28.79 36.25 6.86
CA ASN A 83 27.74 36.31 7.87
C ASN A 83 26.90 35.02 7.92
N ARG A 84 26.59 34.42 6.77
CA ARG A 84 25.89 33.12 6.71
C ARG A 84 26.72 32.04 7.40
N HIS A 85 28.02 31.96 7.10
CA HIS A 85 28.90 30.97 7.70
C HIS A 85 28.99 31.14 9.22
N ARG A 86 29.17 32.36 9.73
CA ARG A 86 29.20 32.63 11.18
C ARG A 86 27.91 32.21 11.87
N GLU A 87 26.77 32.54 11.28
CA GLU A 87 25.46 32.20 11.83
C GLU A 87 25.20 30.69 11.79
N GLN A 88 25.66 30.00 10.75
CA GLN A 88 25.60 28.54 10.66
C GLN A 88 26.45 27.86 11.72
N THR A 89 27.68 28.33 11.94
CA THR A 89 28.55 27.82 13.02
C THR A 89 27.93 28.04 14.39
N ARG A 90 27.35 29.23 14.63
CA ARG A 90 26.63 29.54 15.88
C ARG A 90 25.46 28.57 16.10
N ARG A 91 24.65 28.33 15.07
CA ARG A 91 23.50 27.40 15.12
C ARG A 91 23.89 25.94 15.33
N ALA A 92 25.05 25.54 14.83
CA ALA A 92 25.57 24.18 15.02
C ALA A 92 25.96 23.91 16.50
N GLN A 93 26.27 24.96 17.24
CA GLN A 93 26.64 24.90 18.67
C GLN A 93 25.47 25.13 19.63
N GLU A 94 24.26 25.44 19.12
CA GLU A 94 23.06 25.68 19.95
C GLU A 94 22.58 24.40 20.64
N SER A 95 22.31 24.48 21.94
CA SER A 95 21.63 23.43 22.71
C SER A 95 20.16 23.25 22.27
N ALA A 96 19.54 22.13 22.67
CA ALA A 96 18.15 21.84 22.31
C ALA A 96 17.16 22.89 22.86
N GLU A 97 17.46 23.50 24.01
CA GLU A 97 16.62 24.52 24.65
C GLU A 97 16.76 25.89 23.98
N GLU A 98 18.00 26.34 23.74
CA GLU A 98 18.27 27.58 23.00
C GLU A 98 17.67 27.55 21.60
N ARG A 99 17.69 26.37 20.95
CA ARG A 99 17.06 26.15 19.65
C ARG A 99 15.54 26.33 19.70
N ARG A 100 14.86 25.82 20.74
CA ARG A 100 13.41 25.97 20.92
C ARG A 100 13.03 27.43 21.13
N GLN A 101 13.70 28.11 22.06
CA GLN A 101 13.44 29.53 22.36
C GLN A 101 13.64 30.42 21.12
N ARG A 102 14.68 30.16 20.33
CA ARG A 102 14.90 30.86 19.06
C ARG A 102 13.77 30.58 18.07
N GLN A 103 13.37 29.33 17.89
CA GLN A 103 12.28 28.95 16.99
C GLN A 103 10.94 29.59 17.39
N GLU A 104 10.63 29.65 18.69
CA GLU A 104 9.44 30.34 19.20
C GLU A 104 9.50 31.84 18.95
N THR A 105 10.65 32.47 19.20
CA THR A 105 10.86 33.89 18.93
C THR A 105 10.75 34.21 17.42
N ASP A 106 11.30 33.36 16.57
CA ASP A 106 11.19 33.48 15.10
C ASP A 106 9.73 33.28 14.64
N CYS A 107 9.02 32.33 15.24
CA CYS A 107 7.60 32.08 14.97
C CYS A 107 6.74 33.30 15.36
N HIS A 108 6.94 33.86 16.55
CA HIS A 108 6.25 35.06 17.00
C HIS A 108 6.51 36.25 16.10
N ARG A 109 7.77 36.50 15.70
CA ARG A 109 8.12 37.58 14.76
C ARG A 109 7.48 37.38 13.39
N ALA A 110 7.50 36.16 12.86
CA ALA A 110 6.88 35.84 11.58
C ALA A 110 5.36 35.99 11.62
N THR A 111 4.73 35.62 12.74
CA THR A 111 3.27 35.70 12.92
C THR A 111 2.82 37.15 13.06
N SER A 112 3.55 37.96 13.83
CA SER A 112 3.26 39.40 13.98
C SER A 112 3.37 40.12 12.64
N ARG A 113 4.46 39.88 11.89
CA ARG A 113 4.62 40.44 10.53
C ARG A 113 3.50 40.03 9.58
N ARG A 114 3.05 38.77 9.64
CA ARG A 114 1.94 38.26 8.81
C ARG A 114 0.58 38.84 9.19
N GLY A 115 0.41 39.22 10.46
CA GLY A 115 -0.80 39.89 10.96
C GLY A 115 -0.93 41.32 10.45
N GLU A 116 0.21 41.97 10.18
CA GLU A 116 0.30 43.35 9.67
C GLU A 116 0.27 43.41 8.12
N GLU A 117 0.33 42.27 7.40
CA GLU A 117 0.35 42.21 5.93
C GLU A 117 -0.99 42.63 5.30
N ASN A 118 -0.95 43.56 4.34
CA ASN A 118 -2.09 43.88 3.49
C ASN A 118 -2.29 42.81 2.36
N PRO A 119 -3.45 42.79 1.65
CA PRO A 119 -3.74 41.77 0.64
C PRO A 119 -2.73 41.70 -0.52
N ALA A 120 -2.14 42.82 -0.93
CA ALA A 120 -1.16 42.88 -2.01
C ALA A 120 0.20 42.31 -1.57
N GLU A 121 0.67 42.68 -0.38
CA GLU A 121 1.87 42.13 0.26
C GLU A 121 1.74 40.62 0.48
N ARG A 122 0.55 40.17 0.92
CA ARG A 122 0.24 38.75 1.07
C ARG A 122 0.33 38.00 -0.26
N ALA A 123 -0.25 38.56 -1.34
CA ALA A 123 -0.19 37.95 -2.67
C ALA A 123 1.24 37.89 -3.21
N GLN A 124 2.01 38.97 -3.01
CA GLN A 124 3.41 39.06 -3.43
C GLN A 124 4.29 38.07 -2.66
N ARG A 125 4.10 37.94 -1.34
CA ARG A 125 4.78 36.91 -0.53
C ARG A 125 4.39 35.51 -0.99
N GLN A 126 3.10 35.22 -1.19
CA GLN A 126 2.66 33.91 -1.69
C GLN A 126 3.24 33.59 -3.08
N ALA A 127 3.37 34.59 -3.95
CA ALA A 127 4.04 34.44 -5.24
C ALA A 127 5.55 34.21 -5.08
N ALA A 128 6.21 34.94 -4.18
CA ALA A 128 7.63 34.76 -3.86
C ALA A 128 7.90 33.39 -3.22
N ASP A 129 7.05 32.92 -2.30
CA ASP A 129 7.11 31.58 -1.71
C ASP A 129 6.93 30.50 -2.77
N ARG A 130 5.97 30.69 -3.70
CA ARG A 130 5.78 29.77 -4.85
C ARG A 130 7.00 29.75 -5.76
N ARG A 131 7.60 30.90 -6.08
CA ARG A 131 8.82 30.99 -6.89
C ARG A 131 10.03 30.40 -6.18
N ALA A 132 10.23 30.69 -4.89
CA ALA A 132 11.33 30.15 -4.08
C ALA A 132 11.21 28.63 -3.96
N LYS A 133 10.00 28.11 -3.74
CA LYS A 133 9.73 26.66 -3.70
C LYS A 133 9.93 26.02 -5.08
N SER A 134 9.53 26.70 -6.15
CA SER A 134 9.77 26.26 -7.52
C SER A 134 11.26 26.26 -7.88
N ALA A 135 12.02 27.30 -7.52
CA ALA A 135 13.45 27.41 -7.75
C ALA A 135 14.27 26.42 -6.90
N PHE A 136 13.88 26.20 -5.64
CA PHE A 136 14.45 25.15 -4.79
C PHE A 136 14.19 23.76 -5.39
N ASN A 137 12.98 23.50 -5.87
CA ASN A 137 12.68 22.25 -6.58
C ASN A 137 13.47 22.15 -7.90
N ALA A 138 13.60 23.24 -8.68
CA ALA A 138 14.36 23.33 -9.93
C ALA A 138 15.85 22.99 -9.76
N ALA A 139 16.51 23.57 -8.74
CA ALA A 139 17.91 23.28 -8.42
C ALA A 139 18.12 21.80 -8.00
N ILE A 140 17.10 21.16 -7.44
CA ILE A 140 17.11 19.73 -7.05
C ILE A 140 16.84 18.80 -8.25
N TYR A 141 16.00 19.22 -9.22
CA TYR A 141 15.70 18.42 -10.42
C TYR A 141 16.94 18.16 -11.29
N ILE A 142 17.95 19.04 -11.26
CA ILE A 142 19.19 18.89 -12.05
C ILE A 142 19.99 17.63 -11.63
N VAL A 143 19.88 17.16 -10.38
CA VAL A 143 20.66 16.02 -9.87
C VAL A 143 20.07 14.66 -10.30
N TRP A 144 18.74 14.56 -10.40
CA TRP A 144 18.05 13.28 -10.64
C TRP A 144 17.55 13.11 -12.07
N LEU A 145 17.40 14.20 -12.83
CA LEU A 145 16.91 14.15 -14.20
C LEU A 145 17.78 13.25 -15.07
N LYS A 146 17.17 12.20 -15.65
CA LYS A 146 17.87 11.19 -16.46
C LYS A 146 19.04 10.49 -15.75
N ALA A 147 19.12 10.54 -14.42
CA ALA A 147 20.20 9.91 -13.65
C ALA A 147 20.29 8.39 -13.88
N ALA A 148 19.22 7.73 -14.34
CA ALA A 148 19.27 6.31 -14.68
C ALA A 148 20.14 6.02 -15.92
N PHE A 149 20.31 6.99 -16.83
CA PHE A 149 21.15 6.88 -18.04
C PHE A 149 22.63 7.20 -17.78
N SER A 150 22.91 7.87 -16.65
CA SER A 150 24.25 8.31 -16.28
C SER A 150 24.52 7.91 -14.82
N TYR A 151 24.42 6.61 -14.56
CA TYR A 151 24.65 6.06 -13.23
C TYR A 151 26.10 6.33 -12.79
N ASP A 152 26.26 7.10 -11.72
CA ASP A 152 27.55 7.41 -11.12
C ASP A 152 27.78 6.55 -9.88
N LEU A 153 28.81 5.69 -9.94
CA LEU A 153 29.15 4.74 -8.88
C LEU A 153 29.70 5.41 -7.61
N THR A 154 30.23 6.64 -7.71
CA THR A 154 30.83 7.38 -6.60
C THR A 154 29.80 8.04 -5.69
N LYS A 155 28.55 8.18 -6.16
CA LYS A 155 27.48 8.81 -5.41
C LYS A 155 26.80 7.86 -4.43
N GLU A 156 26.62 8.32 -3.20
CA GLU A 156 25.80 7.66 -2.19
C GLU A 156 24.31 8.02 -2.34
N TYR A 157 23.62 7.42 -3.31
CA TYR A 157 22.19 7.69 -3.52
C TYR A 157 21.30 7.34 -2.31
N GLY A 158 21.74 6.38 -1.49
CA GLY A 158 20.97 5.87 -0.35
C GLY A 158 20.89 6.81 0.84
N SER A 159 21.72 7.86 0.90
CA SER A 159 21.73 8.84 2.00
C SER A 159 20.93 10.11 1.71
N ASP A 160 20.39 10.26 0.49
CA ASP A 160 19.60 11.45 0.14
C ASP A 160 18.33 11.56 1.03
N PRO A 161 18.10 12.71 1.71
CA PRO A 161 16.93 12.94 2.56
C PRO A 161 15.57 12.75 1.86
N LYS A 162 15.52 12.90 0.54
CA LYS A 162 14.30 12.69 -0.26
C LYS A 162 13.98 11.22 -0.45
N ILE A 163 15.00 10.35 -0.46
CA ILE A 163 14.89 8.92 -0.73
C ILE A 163 14.84 8.11 0.57
N THR A 164 15.52 8.58 1.61
CA THR A 164 15.44 7.98 2.94
C THR A 164 14.04 8.13 3.54
N ILE A 165 13.60 7.12 4.28
CA ILE A 165 12.32 7.16 5.00
C ILE A 165 12.49 7.66 6.45
N GLY A 166 13.73 7.74 6.96
CA GLY A 166 14.03 8.14 8.33
C GLY A 166 13.80 7.03 9.36
N ARG A 167 13.87 7.38 10.64
CA ARG A 167 13.53 6.51 11.77
C ARG A 167 12.04 6.61 12.09
N MET A 168 11.50 5.67 12.88
CA MET A 168 10.12 5.72 13.35
C MET A 168 9.99 6.62 14.61
N ASP A 169 10.46 7.87 14.50
CA ASP A 169 10.53 8.84 15.60
C ASP A 169 9.60 10.06 15.43
N ASN A 170 8.79 10.08 14.37
CA ASN A 170 7.79 11.13 14.16
C ASN A 170 6.55 10.87 15.03
N ILE A 171 6.48 11.53 16.18
CA ILE A 171 5.42 11.32 17.17
C ILE A 171 4.14 12.07 16.78
N CYS A 172 3.01 11.37 16.77
CA CYS A 172 1.71 11.97 16.52
C CYS A 172 1.29 12.89 17.68
N MET A 173 1.02 14.16 17.37
CA MET A 173 0.60 15.15 18.37
C MET A 173 -0.75 14.87 19.06
N HIS A 174 -1.58 13.98 18.49
CA HIS A 174 -2.91 13.69 19.03
C HIS A 174 -2.97 12.41 19.88
N CYS A 175 -2.18 11.39 19.53
CA CYS A 175 -2.26 10.08 20.17
C CYS A 175 -0.90 9.47 20.53
N GLN A 176 0.19 10.22 20.38
CA GLN A 176 1.57 9.81 20.70
C GLN A 176 2.08 8.59 19.92
N ALA A 177 1.41 8.21 18.83
CA ALA A 177 1.84 7.12 17.97
C ALA A 177 3.15 7.45 17.25
N LYS A 178 4.10 6.51 17.29
CA LYS A 178 5.35 6.55 16.54
C LYS A 178 5.10 6.27 15.06
N LYS A 179 5.57 7.17 14.21
CA LYS A 179 5.41 7.08 12.75
C LYS A 179 6.74 7.30 12.05
N TRP A 180 6.82 6.84 10.81
CA TRP A 180 7.85 7.34 9.90
C TRP A 180 7.47 8.74 9.41
N PRO A 181 8.44 9.64 9.15
CA PRO A 181 8.21 10.99 8.64
C PRO A 181 7.28 11.09 7.43
N GLY A 182 7.29 10.10 6.53
CA GLY A 182 6.49 10.09 5.31
C GLY A 182 5.06 9.55 5.46
N GLU A 183 4.72 8.97 6.61
CA GLU A 183 3.38 8.41 6.85
C GLU A 183 2.31 9.49 7.00
N ALA A 184 1.08 9.17 6.57
CA ALA A 184 -0.03 10.12 6.61
C ALA A 184 -0.31 10.60 8.06
N PRO A 185 -0.64 11.89 8.27
CA PRO A 185 -0.96 12.40 9.60
C PRO A 185 -2.05 11.59 10.32
N GLY A 186 -3.07 11.17 9.56
CA GLY A 186 -4.23 10.43 10.05
C GLY A 186 -4.07 8.91 10.19
N LEU A 187 -2.92 8.32 9.86
CA LEU A 187 -2.73 6.86 9.87
C LEU A 187 -3.09 6.19 11.21
N CYS A 188 -2.81 6.88 12.32
CA CYS A 188 -2.93 6.33 13.68
C CYS A 188 -4.24 6.67 14.42
N CYS A 189 -4.89 7.78 14.10
CA CYS A 189 -6.03 8.32 14.85
C CYS A 189 -6.97 9.20 14.01
N THR A 190 -6.86 9.11 12.69
CA THR A 190 -7.66 9.90 11.72
C THR A 190 -7.58 11.41 11.99
N GLY A 191 -6.39 11.89 12.38
CA GLY A 191 -6.12 13.30 12.68
C GLY A 191 -6.71 13.74 14.03
N GLY A 192 -6.64 12.87 15.04
CA GLY A 192 -7.14 13.14 16.40
C GLY A 192 -8.65 12.93 16.57
N LYS A 193 -9.33 12.38 15.55
CA LYS A 193 -10.76 12.06 15.59
C LYS A 193 -11.07 10.74 16.27
N VAL A 194 -10.11 9.82 16.29
CA VAL A 194 -10.23 8.55 16.98
C VAL A 194 -9.44 8.64 18.28
N VAL A 195 -10.15 8.56 19.40
CA VAL A 195 -9.60 8.49 20.75
C VAL A 195 -10.19 7.24 21.37
N LEU A 196 -9.35 6.27 21.64
CA LEU A 196 -9.71 5.01 22.29
C LEU A 196 -8.94 4.87 23.59
N ASP A 197 -9.48 4.08 24.51
CA ASP A 197 -8.83 3.79 25.78
C ASP A 197 -7.44 3.21 25.56
N ALA A 198 -6.50 3.65 26.39
CA ALA A 198 -5.14 3.15 26.34
C ALA A 198 -5.13 1.67 26.70
N ILE A 199 -4.35 0.88 25.95
CA ILE A 199 -4.08 -0.51 26.29
C ILE A 199 -3.39 -0.51 27.66
N GLN A 200 -4.07 -1.04 28.67
CA GLN A 200 -3.51 -1.10 30.02
C GLN A 200 -2.35 -2.07 30.06
N ASN A 201 -1.39 -1.81 30.96
CA ASN A 201 -0.27 -2.73 31.15
C ASN A 201 -0.81 -4.10 31.59
N PRO A 202 -0.35 -5.20 30.95
CA PRO A 202 -0.74 -6.54 31.36
C PRO A 202 -0.14 -6.87 32.73
N PRO A 203 -0.74 -7.80 33.49
CA PRO A 203 -0.17 -8.32 34.74
C PRO A 203 1.26 -8.83 34.55
N ASP A 204 2.04 -8.87 35.63
CA ASP A 204 3.47 -9.18 35.57
C ASP A 204 3.78 -10.52 34.89
N VAL A 205 2.92 -11.53 35.04
CA VAL A 205 3.03 -12.82 34.35
C VAL A 205 3.11 -12.62 32.83
N LEU A 206 2.10 -11.98 32.22
CA LEU A 206 2.05 -11.72 30.78
C LEU A 206 2.92 -10.55 30.32
N LYS A 207 3.38 -9.70 31.23
CA LYS A 207 4.42 -8.71 30.92
C LYS A 207 5.78 -9.39 30.78
N ASN A 208 6.09 -10.36 31.65
CA ASN A 208 7.39 -11.01 31.76
C ASN A 208 7.59 -12.16 30.78
N LEU A 209 6.60 -13.05 30.58
CA LEU A 209 6.74 -14.21 29.70
C LEU A 209 7.12 -13.85 28.25
N PRO A 210 6.54 -12.80 27.62
CA PRO A 210 6.93 -12.40 26.27
C PRO A 210 8.25 -11.61 26.20
N THR A 211 8.76 -11.07 27.30
CA THR A 211 9.88 -10.10 27.29
C THR A 211 11.15 -10.59 27.97
N LYS A 212 11.05 -11.31 29.09
CA LYS A 212 12.21 -11.78 29.86
C LYS A 212 12.93 -12.92 29.15
N ASN A 213 14.26 -12.91 29.22
CA ASN A 213 15.12 -13.96 28.68
C ASN A 213 15.28 -15.17 29.65
N SER A 214 14.19 -15.60 30.30
CA SER A 214 14.19 -16.79 31.15
C SER A 214 13.91 -18.06 30.34
N PRO A 215 14.25 -19.27 30.85
CA PRO A 215 13.86 -20.53 30.22
C PRO A 215 12.34 -20.63 29.98
N GLN A 216 11.53 -20.26 30.98
CA GLN A 216 10.07 -20.22 30.85
C GLN A 216 9.61 -19.24 29.76
N GLY A 217 10.21 -18.05 29.69
CA GLY A 217 9.90 -17.06 28.66
C GLY A 217 10.26 -17.53 27.25
N LYS A 218 11.39 -18.23 27.08
CA LYS A 218 11.78 -18.82 25.78
C LYS A 218 10.81 -19.91 25.34
N GLN A 219 10.39 -20.78 26.26
CA GLN A 219 9.40 -21.83 25.99
C GLN A 219 8.02 -21.26 25.68
N PHE A 220 7.59 -20.24 26.42
CA PHE A 220 6.35 -19.52 26.14
C PHE A 220 6.37 -18.90 24.74
N ARG A 221 7.44 -18.18 24.38
CA ARG A 221 7.58 -17.54 23.06
C ARG A 221 7.64 -18.53 21.90
N SER A 222 8.19 -19.74 22.09
CA SER A 222 8.29 -20.74 21.03
C SER A 222 6.97 -21.47 20.76
N LYS A 223 6.08 -21.53 21.76
CA LYS A 223 4.77 -22.21 21.67
C LYS A 223 3.60 -21.27 21.99
N LEU A 224 3.77 -19.97 21.76
CA LEU A 224 2.81 -18.94 22.17
C LEU A 224 1.39 -19.18 21.64
N TRP A 225 1.28 -19.66 20.40
CA TRP A 225 -0.01 -20.01 19.80
C TRP A 225 -0.74 -21.12 20.57
N LYS A 226 -0.01 -22.12 21.09
CA LYS A 226 -0.57 -23.20 21.91
C LYS A 226 -1.02 -22.69 23.26
N TYR A 227 -0.27 -21.77 23.88
CA TYR A 227 -0.72 -21.13 25.12
C TYR A 227 -1.99 -20.31 24.89
N ASN A 228 -2.10 -19.52 23.81
CA ASN A 228 -3.37 -18.83 23.52
C ASN A 228 -4.51 -19.82 23.24
N ALA A 229 -4.24 -20.88 22.48
CA ALA A 229 -5.22 -21.94 22.20
C ALA A 229 -5.66 -22.68 23.47
N ALA A 230 -4.78 -22.80 24.46
CA ALA A 230 -5.12 -23.37 25.75
C ALA A 230 -6.14 -22.55 26.53
N PHE A 231 -6.24 -21.23 26.30
CA PHE A 231 -7.15 -20.34 27.03
C PHE A 231 -8.35 -19.83 26.22
N MET A 232 -8.36 -19.96 24.89
CA MET A 232 -9.47 -19.48 24.06
C MET A 232 -10.82 -20.08 24.48
N MET A 233 -11.86 -19.24 24.54
CA MET A 233 -13.21 -19.63 24.98
C MET A 233 -14.10 -20.02 23.80
N THR A 234 -13.75 -19.54 22.61
CA THR A 234 -14.41 -19.83 21.35
C THR A 234 -13.56 -20.79 20.52
N SER A 235 -14.20 -21.52 19.62
CA SER A 235 -13.51 -22.18 18.52
C SER A 235 -13.33 -21.20 17.35
N PHE A 236 -12.15 -21.24 16.74
CA PHE A 236 -11.83 -20.47 15.54
C PHE A 236 -12.25 -21.28 14.31
N GLY A 237 -13.35 -20.87 13.66
CA GLY A 237 -13.84 -21.50 12.44
C GLY A 237 -13.35 -20.79 11.19
N ALA A 238 -12.79 -21.56 10.26
CA ALA A 238 -12.57 -21.17 8.87
C ALA A 238 -12.98 -22.34 7.96
N ASP A 239 -13.55 -22.05 6.80
CA ASP A 239 -14.09 -23.08 5.90
C ASP A 239 -13.02 -24.07 5.43
N LYS A 240 -11.76 -23.62 5.28
CA LYS A 240 -10.56 -24.45 5.13
C LYS A 240 -9.33 -23.80 5.79
N ASN A 241 -8.71 -24.48 6.76
CA ASN A 241 -7.42 -24.09 7.32
C ASN A 241 -6.29 -24.64 6.44
N LEU A 242 -5.55 -23.73 5.79
CA LEU A 242 -4.31 -24.06 5.05
C LEU A 242 -3.10 -23.60 5.88
N THR A 243 -2.92 -24.20 7.06
CA THR A 243 -1.67 -24.06 7.81
C THR A 243 -0.64 -25.02 7.25
N ASP A 244 0.07 -24.58 6.21
CA ASP A 244 1.34 -25.20 5.84
C ASP A 244 2.40 -24.68 6.83
N TYR A 245 2.58 -25.38 7.96
CA TYR A 245 3.74 -25.16 8.83
C TYR A 245 5.00 -25.76 8.17
N GLY A 246 5.39 -25.17 7.04
CA GLY A 246 6.69 -25.38 6.40
C GLY A 246 7.63 -24.21 6.66
N PHE A 247 8.67 -24.08 5.82
CA PHE A 247 9.73 -23.06 5.91
C PHE A 247 9.26 -21.58 5.84
N PHE A 248 7.96 -21.31 5.68
CA PHE A 248 7.37 -19.98 5.52
C PHE A 248 6.23 -19.72 6.51
N SER A 249 6.45 -18.83 7.49
CA SER A 249 5.51 -18.51 8.57
C SER A 249 4.59 -17.33 8.23
N THR A 250 3.66 -17.52 7.30
CA THR A 250 2.57 -16.56 7.04
C THR A 250 1.23 -17.23 7.32
N PHE A 251 0.45 -16.69 8.26
CA PHE A 251 -0.91 -17.15 8.52
C PHE A 251 -1.81 -16.79 7.33
N LYS A 252 -2.58 -17.79 6.89
CA LYS A 252 -3.40 -17.75 5.68
C LYS A 252 -4.72 -18.44 5.97
N PHE A 253 -5.82 -17.86 5.48
CA PHE A 253 -7.12 -18.50 5.53
C PHE A 253 -7.86 -18.36 4.21
N GLN A 254 -8.77 -19.30 3.97
CA GLN A 254 -9.70 -19.28 2.86
C GLN A 254 -11.14 -19.31 3.40
N GLY A 255 -12.02 -18.50 2.82
CA GLY A 255 -13.45 -18.52 3.15
C GLY A 255 -13.91 -17.41 4.10
N GLN A 256 -14.91 -17.72 4.92
CA GLN A 256 -15.33 -16.87 6.03
C GLN A 256 -14.63 -17.29 7.33
N CYS A 257 -14.18 -16.31 8.10
CA CYS A 257 -13.71 -16.51 9.47
C CYS A 257 -14.87 -16.23 10.44
N TYR A 258 -15.06 -17.07 11.44
CA TYR A 258 -16.11 -16.91 12.45
C TYR A 258 -15.73 -17.58 13.76
N HIS A 259 -16.20 -17.02 14.87
CA HIS A 259 -16.06 -17.62 16.19
C HIS A 259 -17.34 -18.34 16.59
N LYS A 260 -17.19 -19.58 17.07
CA LYS A 260 -18.29 -20.38 17.60
C LYS A 260 -18.06 -20.69 19.07
N ILE A 261 -19.10 -20.56 19.87
CA ILE A 261 -19.10 -20.91 21.29
C ILE A 261 -20.09 -22.03 21.56
N GLY A 262 -19.67 -23.00 22.37
CA GLY A 262 -20.47 -24.18 22.72
C GLY A 262 -21.21 -24.02 24.04
N SER A 263 -21.90 -25.08 24.46
CA SER A 263 -22.54 -25.17 25.77
C SER A 263 -21.52 -25.09 26.91
N LEU A 264 -22.02 -24.82 28.12
CA LEU A 264 -21.22 -24.69 29.34
C LEU A 264 -20.59 -26.03 29.76
N LEU A 265 -21.33 -27.12 29.62
CA LEU A 265 -20.87 -28.47 29.92
C LEU A 265 -20.71 -29.30 28.63
N PRO A 266 -19.81 -30.29 28.62
CA PRO A 266 -19.71 -31.24 27.52
C PRO A 266 -20.97 -32.10 27.43
N LEU A 267 -21.19 -32.65 26.24
CA LEU A 267 -22.19 -33.69 26.02
C LEU A 267 -21.81 -34.97 26.79
N PRO A 268 -22.78 -35.83 27.15
CA PRO A 268 -22.48 -37.09 27.82
C PRO A 268 -21.47 -37.93 27.05
N GLY A 269 -20.38 -38.36 27.71
CA GLY A 269 -19.29 -39.13 27.09
C GLY A 269 -18.27 -38.30 26.31
N GLU A 270 -18.46 -36.98 26.20
CA GLU A 270 -17.47 -36.07 25.64
C GLU A 270 -16.65 -35.38 26.73
N GLU A 271 -15.45 -34.99 26.35
CA GLU A 271 -14.52 -34.32 27.24
C GLU A 271 -14.52 -32.79 27.05
N PRO A 272 -14.37 -31.97 28.11
CA PRO A 272 -14.45 -30.50 28.04
C PRO A 272 -13.47 -29.86 27.07
N LYS A 273 -13.93 -28.85 26.30
CA LYS A 273 -13.13 -28.04 25.36
C LYS A 273 -13.55 -26.56 25.38
N TYR A 274 -12.62 -25.65 25.07
CA TYR A 274 -12.86 -24.20 24.97
C TYR A 274 -13.50 -23.62 26.24
N VAL A 275 -14.64 -22.92 26.13
CA VAL A 275 -15.39 -22.37 27.28
C VAL A 275 -15.70 -23.42 28.35
N GLN A 276 -15.95 -24.68 27.97
CA GLN A 276 -16.30 -25.75 28.92
C GLN A 276 -15.19 -26.05 29.93
N VAL A 277 -13.93 -25.79 29.56
CA VAL A 277 -12.78 -26.01 30.46
C VAL A 277 -12.89 -25.11 31.69
N TYR A 278 -13.49 -23.92 31.56
CA TYR A 278 -13.71 -23.00 32.67
C TYR A 278 -14.80 -23.48 33.65
N PHE A 279 -15.60 -24.49 33.28
CA PHE A 279 -16.65 -25.10 34.11
C PHE A 279 -16.22 -26.44 34.76
N ILE A 280 -14.90 -26.71 34.82
CA ILE A 280 -14.33 -27.81 35.60
C ILE A 280 -14.21 -27.38 37.07
N ASN A 281 -14.67 -28.22 37.99
CA ASN A 281 -14.78 -27.90 39.42
C ASN A 281 -13.43 -27.64 40.10
N THR A 282 -12.36 -28.34 39.68
CA THR A 282 -11.05 -28.18 40.32
C THR A 282 -10.06 -27.44 39.41
N SER A 283 -9.38 -26.44 39.97
CA SER A 283 -8.36 -25.65 39.25
C SER A 283 -7.24 -26.52 38.69
N LYS A 284 -6.88 -27.60 39.40
CA LYS A 284 -5.84 -28.55 38.97
C LYS A 284 -6.29 -29.38 37.76
N GLU A 285 -7.52 -29.89 37.75
CA GLU A 285 -8.05 -30.61 36.59
C GLU A 285 -8.21 -29.68 35.38
N GLU A 286 -8.59 -28.42 35.60
CA GLU A 286 -8.65 -27.41 34.55
C GLU A 286 -7.29 -27.20 33.87
N ALA A 287 -6.23 -26.98 34.66
CA ALA A 287 -4.88 -26.80 34.15
C ALA A 287 -4.38 -28.06 33.42
N ASN A 288 -4.61 -29.24 34.00
CA ASN A 288 -4.27 -30.52 33.37
C ASN A 288 -5.01 -30.72 32.05
N ARG A 289 -6.31 -30.37 31.99
CA ARG A 289 -7.12 -30.46 30.78
C ARG A 289 -6.58 -29.56 29.68
N ARG A 290 -6.16 -28.33 30.01
CA ARG A 290 -5.52 -27.41 29.06
C ARG A 290 -4.23 -27.99 28.48
N CYS A 291 -3.42 -28.64 29.30
CA CYS A 291 -2.20 -29.34 28.87
C CYS A 291 -2.49 -30.53 27.96
N VAL A 292 -3.50 -31.35 28.29
CA VAL A 292 -3.93 -32.51 27.48
C VAL A 292 -4.42 -32.06 26.10
N LEU A 293 -5.18 -30.97 26.03
CA LEU A 293 -5.68 -30.42 24.77
C LEU A 293 -4.58 -29.79 23.90
N ASN A 294 -3.48 -29.34 24.51
CA ASN A 294 -2.44 -28.55 23.84
C ASN A 294 -1.05 -29.13 24.12
N ASP A 295 -0.69 -30.19 23.41
CA ASP A 295 0.57 -30.89 23.63
C ASP A 295 1.81 -29.96 23.63
N GLY A 296 2.70 -30.17 24.60
CA GLY A 296 3.96 -29.47 24.74
C GLY A 296 3.90 -28.10 25.42
N VAL A 297 2.74 -27.68 25.94
CA VAL A 297 2.69 -26.55 26.89
C VAL A 297 3.20 -26.96 28.27
N ASP A 298 3.70 -26.00 29.03
CA ASP A 298 4.23 -26.20 30.38
C ASP A 298 3.13 -26.03 31.42
N LEU A 299 2.99 -27.00 32.34
CA LEU A 299 1.94 -26.98 33.35
C LEU A 299 2.11 -25.82 34.35
N ALA A 300 3.34 -25.45 34.70
CA ALA A 300 3.57 -24.33 35.62
C ALA A 300 3.17 -23.02 34.95
N ILE A 301 3.56 -22.81 33.68
CA ILE A 301 3.14 -21.62 32.91
C ILE A 301 1.62 -21.57 32.72
N ILE A 302 0.97 -22.69 32.45
CA ILE A 302 -0.50 -22.76 32.38
C ILE A 302 -1.13 -22.38 33.71
N THR A 303 -0.59 -22.88 34.83
CA THR A 303 -1.11 -22.58 36.16
C THR A 303 -0.97 -21.09 36.48
N ASP A 304 0.20 -20.50 36.25
CA ASP A 304 0.45 -19.07 36.47
C ASP A 304 -0.50 -18.18 35.64
N ILE A 305 -0.72 -18.54 34.37
CA ILE A 305 -1.65 -17.80 33.49
C ILE A 305 -3.09 -18.00 33.95
N GLN A 306 -3.48 -19.20 34.38
CA GLN A 306 -4.82 -19.50 34.84
C GLN A 306 -5.18 -18.70 36.09
N GLU A 307 -4.32 -18.71 37.12
CA GLU A 307 -4.51 -17.93 38.34
C GLU A 307 -4.61 -16.43 38.05
N MET A 308 -3.78 -15.96 37.13
CA MET A 308 -3.82 -14.57 36.68
C MET A 308 -5.15 -14.24 35.95
N LEU A 309 -5.65 -15.11 35.06
CA LEU A 309 -6.93 -14.88 34.39
C LEU A 309 -8.13 -14.98 35.35
N HIS A 310 -8.07 -15.87 36.34
CA HIS A 310 -9.10 -15.99 37.38
C HIS A 310 -9.26 -14.71 38.19
N THR A 311 -8.19 -13.93 38.36
CA THR A 311 -8.24 -12.67 39.12
C THR A 311 -8.50 -11.45 38.24
N THR A 312 -8.03 -11.45 36.99
CA THR A 312 -7.99 -10.25 36.15
C THR A 312 -9.05 -10.20 35.05
N HIS A 313 -9.50 -11.35 34.53
CA HIS A 313 -10.40 -11.39 33.37
C HIS A 313 -11.88 -11.45 33.82
N PRO A 314 -12.71 -10.41 33.56
CA PRO A 314 -14.09 -10.33 34.03
C PRO A 314 -14.95 -11.53 33.64
N TYR A 315 -14.93 -11.94 32.36
CA TYR A 315 -15.68 -13.09 31.90
C TYR A 315 -15.30 -14.39 32.62
N VAL A 316 -14.02 -14.58 32.95
CA VAL A 316 -13.55 -15.80 33.64
C VAL A 316 -14.08 -15.83 35.07
N ARG A 317 -13.99 -14.69 35.78
CA ARG A 317 -14.58 -14.54 37.12
C ARG A 317 -16.06 -14.85 37.10
N SER A 318 -16.79 -14.28 36.15
CA SER A 318 -18.22 -14.53 36.05
C SER A 318 -18.56 -15.97 35.68
N PHE A 319 -17.75 -16.66 34.86
CA PHE A 319 -17.94 -18.09 34.61
C PHE A 319 -17.72 -18.94 35.86
N LYS A 320 -16.73 -18.58 36.69
CA LYS A 320 -16.50 -19.27 37.97
C LYS A 320 -17.63 -19.03 38.97
N LEU A 321 -18.14 -17.80 39.06
CA LEU A 321 -19.34 -17.50 39.86
C LEU A 321 -20.56 -18.27 39.35
N ALA A 322 -20.78 -18.31 38.03
CA ALA A 322 -21.90 -19.05 37.45
C ALA A 322 -21.79 -20.56 37.72
N LEU A 323 -20.58 -21.13 37.73
CA LEU A 323 -20.35 -22.54 38.09
C LEU A 323 -20.80 -22.85 39.53
N GLU A 324 -20.61 -21.93 40.47
CA GLU A 324 -21.08 -22.09 41.86
C GLU A 324 -22.61 -22.04 41.95
N GLU A 325 -23.29 -21.32 41.05
CA GLU A 325 -24.76 -21.20 41.00
C GLU A 325 -25.46 -22.31 40.18
N MET A 326 -24.72 -23.23 39.54
CA MET A 326 -25.23 -24.25 38.61
C MET A 326 -25.91 -25.47 39.26
N GLU A 327 -26.37 -25.37 40.52
CA GLU A 327 -27.08 -26.45 41.23
C GLU A 327 -28.49 -26.74 40.69
N VAL A 328 -29.04 -25.91 39.80
CA VAL A 328 -30.42 -26.01 39.28
C VAL A 328 -30.45 -26.57 37.84
N PRO A 329 -31.41 -27.46 37.48
CA PRO A 329 -31.59 -27.91 36.09
C PRO A 329 -31.95 -26.75 35.13
N ASP A 330 -31.46 -26.80 33.88
CA ASP A 330 -31.76 -25.86 32.78
C ASP A 330 -31.22 -24.42 32.90
N HIS A 331 -30.02 -24.27 33.45
CA HIS A 331 -29.32 -23.00 33.58
C HIS A 331 -28.86 -22.40 32.22
N LYS A 332 -29.02 -21.08 32.06
CA LYS A 332 -28.48 -20.29 30.94
C LYS A 332 -27.60 -19.15 31.44
N VAL A 333 -26.40 -19.05 30.87
CA VAL A 333 -25.49 -17.92 31.04
C VAL A 333 -25.60 -17.03 29.80
N PHE A 334 -25.74 -15.71 29.97
CA PHE A 334 -25.68 -14.78 28.85
C PHE A 334 -24.54 -13.78 29.00
N ILE A 335 -23.93 -13.40 27.89
CA ILE A 335 -22.97 -12.30 27.81
C ILE A 335 -23.67 -11.12 27.14
N ASN A 336 -23.71 -9.98 27.84
CA ASN A 336 -24.39 -8.79 27.36
C ASN A 336 -23.50 -7.98 26.40
N ALA A 337 -24.07 -7.55 25.26
CA ALA A 337 -23.40 -6.70 24.29
C ALA A 337 -23.42 -5.21 24.68
N ASP A 338 -24.41 -4.80 25.47
CA ASP A 338 -24.69 -3.40 25.80
C ASP A 338 -24.33 -3.19 27.29
N LYS A 339 -23.10 -2.72 27.55
CA LYS A 339 -22.65 -2.39 28.91
C LYS A 339 -23.19 -1.03 29.32
N ARG A 340 -23.63 -0.91 30.57
CA ARG A 340 -23.91 0.39 31.18
C ARG A 340 -22.60 1.08 31.59
N PRO A 341 -22.31 2.31 31.13
CA PRO A 341 -21.14 3.06 31.59
C PRO A 341 -21.19 3.31 33.11
N GLU A 342 -20.04 3.27 33.77
CA GLU A 342 -19.93 3.63 35.19
C GLU A 342 -20.39 5.09 35.41
N GLY A 343 -21.35 5.30 36.32
CA GLY A 343 -21.81 6.63 36.75
C GLY A 343 -23.13 7.13 36.14
N GLU A 344 -23.78 6.41 35.22
CA GLU A 344 -25.07 6.86 34.66
C GLU A 344 -26.29 6.54 35.54
N HIS A 345 -27.32 7.40 35.53
CA HIS A 345 -28.47 7.38 36.44
C HIS A 345 -29.47 6.25 36.13
N ALA A 346 -29.93 5.54 37.16
CA ALA A 346 -30.72 4.30 37.08
C ALA A 346 -32.15 4.40 36.51
N ARG A 347 -32.59 5.57 36.04
CA ARG A 347 -33.98 5.82 35.62
C ARG A 347 -34.19 6.08 34.13
N HIS A 348 -33.13 6.02 33.31
CA HIS A 348 -33.24 6.15 31.84
C HIS A 348 -33.18 4.80 31.09
N PHE A 349 -32.62 3.75 31.70
CA PHE A 349 -32.57 2.39 31.17
C PHE A 349 -32.95 1.40 32.27
N ASN A 350 -34.12 0.77 32.17
CA ASN A 350 -34.62 -0.25 33.09
C ASN A 350 -33.98 -1.64 32.86
N ALA A 351 -32.67 -1.70 32.58
CA ALA A 351 -31.95 -2.99 32.52
C ALA A 351 -31.47 -3.38 33.93
N PRO A 352 -31.47 -4.68 34.30
CA PRO A 352 -30.97 -5.14 35.59
C PRO A 352 -29.53 -4.66 35.83
N VAL A 353 -29.15 -4.49 37.09
CA VAL A 353 -27.79 -4.11 37.56
C VAL A 353 -26.76 -5.23 37.30
N ALA A 354 -27.05 -6.15 36.38
CA ALA A 354 -26.34 -7.42 36.27
C ALA A 354 -24.94 -7.24 35.69
N ASN A 355 -24.01 -7.99 36.28
CA ASN A 355 -22.67 -8.25 35.77
C ASN A 355 -22.68 -8.48 34.23
N GLU A 356 -21.55 -8.20 33.56
CA GLU A 356 -21.35 -8.37 32.10
C GLU A 356 -21.75 -9.78 31.59
N VAL A 357 -21.78 -10.74 32.51
CA VAL A 357 -22.35 -12.07 32.37
C VAL A 357 -23.41 -12.27 33.45
N GLY A 358 -24.61 -12.67 33.06
CA GLY A 358 -25.70 -12.96 34.00
C GLY A 358 -26.23 -14.38 33.87
N VAL A 359 -26.86 -14.85 34.94
CA VAL A 359 -27.51 -16.15 35.09
C VAL A 359 -29.02 -15.91 35.16
N VAL A 360 -29.81 -16.55 34.28
CA VAL A 360 -31.28 -16.41 34.25
C VAL A 360 -31.97 -17.77 34.10
N MET A 361 -33.10 -17.93 34.81
CA MET A 361 -34.00 -19.08 34.75
C MET A 361 -34.87 -19.05 33.47
N VAL A 362 -35.34 -20.21 33.02
CA VAL A 362 -36.10 -20.38 31.76
C VAL A 362 -37.39 -19.52 31.74
N GLY A 363 -37.47 -18.54 30.83
CA GLY A 363 -38.70 -17.77 30.57
C GLY A 363 -38.52 -16.37 29.96
N GLU A 364 -37.35 -15.75 30.12
CA GLU A 364 -37.11 -14.38 29.63
C GLU A 364 -36.65 -14.35 28.15
N GLN A 365 -37.27 -13.48 27.35
CA GLN A 365 -36.85 -13.21 25.98
C GLN A 365 -35.76 -12.13 25.96
N HIS A 366 -34.59 -12.46 25.43
CA HIS A 366 -33.49 -11.50 25.25
C HIS A 366 -33.33 -11.08 23.78
N GLY A 367 -32.80 -9.87 23.58
CA GLY A 367 -32.57 -9.31 22.25
C GLY A 367 -31.54 -10.11 21.43
N SER A 368 -31.53 -9.88 20.11
CA SER A 368 -30.64 -10.61 19.18
C SER A 368 -29.13 -10.33 19.32
N ARG A 369 -28.70 -9.50 20.29
CA ARG A 369 -27.30 -9.10 20.53
C ARG A 369 -26.60 -9.89 21.64
N TYR A 370 -27.31 -10.68 22.45
CA TYR A 370 -26.73 -11.45 23.54
C TYR A 370 -26.03 -12.72 23.03
N ILE A 371 -24.93 -13.13 23.68
CA ILE A 371 -24.38 -14.49 23.54
C ILE A 371 -25.04 -15.35 24.61
N VAL A 372 -25.85 -16.32 24.22
CA VAL A 372 -26.55 -17.20 25.16
C VAL A 372 -25.88 -18.57 25.19
N LEU A 373 -25.39 -18.96 26.36
CA LEU A 373 -24.76 -20.24 26.64
C LEU A 373 -25.71 -21.09 27.47
N LYS A 374 -26.10 -22.23 26.93
CA LYS A 374 -26.95 -23.20 27.64
C LYS A 374 -26.08 -24.23 28.37
N GLN A 375 -26.62 -24.82 29.44
CA GLN A 375 -25.95 -25.86 30.22
C GLN A 375 -25.44 -27.01 29.34
N ARG A 376 -26.31 -27.64 28.55
CA ARG A 376 -25.93 -28.61 27.49
C ARG A 376 -26.74 -28.30 26.23
N ASP A 377 -26.07 -28.21 25.10
CA ASP A 377 -26.69 -28.01 23.80
C ASP A 377 -25.85 -28.71 22.73
N HIS A 378 -26.51 -29.40 21.81
CA HIS A 378 -25.85 -30.04 20.67
C HIS A 378 -25.41 -29.00 19.61
N GLN A 379 -25.87 -27.75 19.71
CA GLN A 379 -25.58 -26.71 18.72
C GLN A 379 -24.51 -25.71 19.18
N LEU A 380 -23.57 -25.41 18.28
CA LEU A 380 -22.61 -24.31 18.44
C LEU A 380 -23.23 -22.99 18.01
N THR A 381 -23.12 -21.97 18.86
CA THR A 381 -23.62 -20.62 18.57
C THR A 381 -22.53 -19.77 17.95
N ARG A 382 -22.81 -19.09 16.82
CA ARG A 382 -21.89 -18.14 16.20
C ARG A 382 -21.94 -16.80 16.92
N ILE A 383 -20.79 -16.28 17.31
CA ILE A 383 -20.68 -14.92 17.86
C ILE A 383 -20.64 -13.93 16.70
N LYS A 384 -21.47 -12.89 16.79
CA LYS A 384 -21.45 -11.78 15.82
C LYS A 384 -20.11 -11.05 15.91
N GLU A 385 -19.49 -10.77 14.77
CA GLU A 385 -18.19 -10.10 14.68
C GLU A 385 -18.20 -8.71 15.30
N THR A 386 -19.36 -8.07 15.35
CA THR A 386 -19.57 -6.73 15.92
C THR A 386 -19.84 -6.74 17.43
N HIS A 387 -19.79 -7.92 18.07
CA HIS A 387 -19.95 -8.04 19.51
C HIS A 387 -18.66 -7.58 20.22
N ARG A 388 -18.77 -6.78 21.27
CA ARG A 388 -17.62 -6.26 22.05
C ARG A 388 -16.68 -7.36 22.56
N ALA A 389 -17.24 -8.48 23.01
CA ALA A 389 -16.48 -9.62 23.51
C ALA A 389 -15.85 -10.51 22.42
N TYR A 390 -16.09 -10.24 21.13
CA TYR A 390 -15.64 -11.12 20.03
C TYR A 390 -14.12 -11.37 20.07
N ASP A 391 -13.35 -10.30 20.34
CA ASP A 391 -11.89 -10.33 20.30
C ASP A 391 -11.33 -11.00 21.57
N CYS A 392 -11.80 -10.63 22.77
CA CYS A 392 -11.26 -11.14 24.04
C CYS A 392 -11.61 -12.61 24.30
N LEU A 393 -12.76 -13.10 23.82
CA LEU A 393 -13.12 -14.52 23.95
C LEU A 393 -12.21 -15.43 23.10
N GLN A 394 -11.69 -14.93 21.98
CA GLN A 394 -10.78 -15.66 21.09
C GLN A 394 -9.30 -15.46 21.44
N TYR A 395 -8.93 -14.27 21.92
CA TYR A 395 -7.55 -13.89 22.25
C TYR A 395 -7.41 -13.43 23.71
N PRO A 396 -7.77 -14.28 24.70
CA PRO A 396 -7.81 -13.88 26.11
C PRO A 396 -6.45 -13.48 26.67
N LEU A 397 -5.35 -13.96 26.09
CA LEU A 397 -4.00 -13.52 26.49
C LEU A 397 -3.62 -12.14 25.92
N MET A 398 -4.22 -11.74 24.80
CA MET A 398 -4.04 -10.39 24.23
C MET A 398 -5.00 -9.38 24.87
N PHE A 399 -6.12 -9.83 25.41
CA PHE A 399 -7.13 -9.02 26.09
C PHE A 399 -7.38 -9.57 27.49
N VAL A 400 -6.32 -9.51 28.31
CA VAL A 400 -6.26 -10.13 29.65
C VAL A 400 -7.30 -9.58 30.63
N ARG A 401 -7.78 -8.35 30.41
CA ARG A 401 -8.80 -7.73 31.26
C ARG A 401 -10.19 -7.83 30.64
N GLY A 402 -10.36 -8.68 29.61
CA GLY A 402 -11.61 -8.76 28.86
C GLY A 402 -11.94 -7.46 28.14
N GLU A 403 -10.92 -6.72 27.68
CA GLU A 403 -11.11 -5.44 27.02
C GLU A 403 -11.99 -5.57 25.77
N ASP A 404 -12.79 -4.55 25.51
CA ASP A 404 -13.70 -4.56 24.38
C ASP A 404 -12.96 -4.51 23.04
N GLY A 405 -13.36 -5.41 22.15
CA GLY A 405 -13.13 -5.25 20.73
C GLY A 405 -14.03 -4.18 20.10
N TYR A 406 -13.88 -4.01 18.77
CA TYR A 406 -14.70 -3.06 18.02
C TYR A 406 -16.21 -3.36 18.16
N ASN A 407 -16.98 -2.30 18.39
CA ASN A 407 -18.44 -2.30 18.39
C ASN A 407 -18.98 -0.96 17.80
N PHE A 408 -20.28 -0.92 17.48
CA PHE A 408 -20.91 0.21 16.79
C PHE A 408 -21.19 1.45 17.66
N GLU A 409 -20.89 1.42 18.96
CA GLU A 409 -21.16 2.50 19.91
C GLU A 409 -19.93 3.40 20.13
N LEU A 410 -18.90 3.22 19.31
CA LEU A 410 -17.71 4.08 19.29
C LEU A 410 -17.91 5.27 18.35
N TYR A 411 -17.80 6.49 18.89
CA TYR A 411 -17.97 7.74 18.14
C TYR A 411 -16.63 8.49 17.99
N GLN A 412 -16.46 9.13 16.83
CA GLN A 412 -15.34 10.04 16.59
C GLN A 412 -15.52 11.30 17.44
N VAL A 413 -14.40 11.91 17.82
CA VAL A 413 -14.38 13.19 18.53
C VAL A 413 -13.92 14.32 17.62
N ASP A 414 -14.29 15.55 17.94
CA ASP A 414 -13.64 16.72 17.34
C ASP A 414 -12.18 16.81 17.84
N PRO A 415 -11.17 16.91 16.96
CA PRO A 415 -9.77 16.92 17.38
C PRO A 415 -9.38 18.07 18.31
N LYS A 416 -10.10 19.20 18.25
CA LYS A 416 -9.86 20.40 19.06
C LYS A 416 -10.65 20.37 20.37
N THR A 417 -11.96 20.13 20.31
CA THR A 417 -12.82 20.20 21.51
C THR A 417 -12.91 18.89 22.28
N LYS A 418 -12.52 17.76 21.67
CA LYS A 418 -12.64 16.39 22.20
C LYS A 418 -14.08 15.93 22.47
N ILE A 419 -15.07 16.69 21.99
CA ILE A 419 -16.48 16.33 22.12
C ILE A 419 -16.83 15.27 21.06
N ALA A 420 -17.61 14.27 21.47
CA ALA A 420 -18.12 13.24 20.57
C ALA A 420 -18.98 13.84 19.45
N THR A 421 -18.77 13.35 18.24
CA THR A 421 -19.51 13.71 17.04
C THR A 421 -20.57 12.66 16.72
N ASN A 422 -21.44 12.94 15.76
CA ASN A 422 -22.40 11.96 15.24
C ASN A 422 -21.76 10.89 14.32
N LYS A 423 -20.46 10.99 14.02
CA LYS A 423 -19.76 10.03 13.15
C LYS A 423 -19.18 8.90 13.97
N LYS A 424 -19.44 7.67 13.57
CA LYS A 424 -18.88 6.48 14.22
C LYS A 424 -17.41 6.28 13.85
N VAL A 425 -16.64 5.69 14.76
CA VAL A 425 -15.31 5.14 14.47
C VAL A 425 -15.51 3.94 13.56
N SER A 426 -14.72 3.81 12.49
CA SER A 426 -14.79 2.62 11.65
C SER A 426 -14.00 1.47 12.26
N CYS A 427 -14.42 0.22 12.04
CA CYS A 427 -13.70 -0.98 12.48
C CYS A 427 -12.23 -0.97 12.03
N LYS A 428 -11.99 -0.51 10.79
CA LYS A 428 -10.65 -0.32 10.24
C LYS A 428 -9.83 0.66 11.09
N ASP A 429 -10.38 1.84 11.41
CA ASP A 429 -9.66 2.84 12.19
C ASP A 429 -9.44 2.39 13.65
N PHE A 430 -10.35 1.60 14.21
CA PHE A 430 -10.19 0.99 15.53
C PHE A 430 -8.95 0.08 15.59
N TYR A 431 -8.83 -0.87 14.67
CA TYR A 431 -7.67 -1.78 14.66
C TYR A 431 -6.39 -1.09 14.20
N ALA A 432 -6.46 -0.17 13.24
CA ALA A 432 -5.31 0.65 12.87
C ALA A 432 -4.77 1.42 14.09
N TYR A 433 -5.64 1.96 14.95
CA TYR A 433 -5.24 2.62 16.19
C TYR A 433 -4.47 1.68 17.12
N HIS A 434 -4.97 0.47 17.39
CA HIS A 434 -4.33 -0.47 18.33
C HIS A 434 -3.03 -1.10 17.81
N LEU A 435 -2.83 -1.14 16.49
CA LEU A 435 -1.58 -1.63 15.87
C LEU A 435 -0.45 -0.61 15.86
N MET A 436 -0.68 0.64 16.29
CA MET A 436 0.37 1.64 16.41
C MET A 436 1.11 1.52 17.74
N GLU A 437 2.44 1.55 17.69
CA GLU A 437 3.27 1.77 18.87
C GLU A 437 3.17 3.23 19.30
N ARG A 438 3.00 3.50 20.59
CA ARG A 438 2.93 4.86 21.14
C ARG A 438 3.99 5.06 22.21
N GLU A 439 4.46 6.29 22.32
CA GLU A 439 5.35 6.69 23.40
C GLU A 439 4.68 6.45 24.76
N ASN A 440 5.44 5.99 25.76
CA ASN A 440 4.99 5.75 27.13
C ASN A 440 3.90 4.68 27.32
N THR A 441 3.63 3.84 26.33
CA THR A 441 2.66 2.73 26.46
C THR A 441 3.30 1.39 26.10
N PHE A 442 3.00 0.37 26.89
CA PHE A 442 3.43 -0.99 26.58
C PHE A 442 2.39 -1.66 25.68
N ASN A 443 2.60 -1.61 24.37
CA ASN A 443 1.71 -2.31 23.43
C ASN A 443 2.04 -3.82 23.43
N HIS A 444 1.33 -4.59 24.25
CA HIS A 444 1.55 -6.03 24.33
C HIS A 444 1.01 -6.78 23.11
N ILE A 445 -0.03 -6.29 22.43
CA ILE A 445 -0.59 -6.90 21.20
C ILE A 445 0.52 -7.18 20.17
N LEU A 446 1.42 -6.22 19.97
CA LEU A 446 2.53 -6.33 19.00
C LEU A 446 3.62 -7.34 19.40
N ARG A 447 3.58 -7.89 20.62
CA ARG A 447 4.55 -8.87 21.16
C ARG A 447 4.09 -10.32 20.97
N PHE A 448 2.85 -10.52 20.51
CA PHE A 448 2.22 -11.84 20.40
C PHE A 448 2.58 -12.65 19.13
N LYS A 449 3.64 -12.27 18.41
CA LYS A 449 4.27 -13.08 17.33
C LYS A 449 3.27 -13.71 16.34
N GLN A 450 3.25 -15.04 16.20
CA GLN A 450 2.36 -15.76 15.30
C GLN A 450 0.88 -15.54 15.62
N VAL A 451 0.53 -15.31 16.90
CA VAL A 451 -0.85 -14.98 17.31
C VAL A 451 -1.24 -13.60 16.79
N LEU A 452 -0.31 -12.62 16.73
CA LEU A 452 -0.54 -11.34 16.06
C LEU A 452 -0.85 -11.55 14.56
N SER A 453 -0.15 -12.47 13.88
CA SER A 453 -0.46 -12.79 12.48
C SER A 453 -1.88 -13.32 12.29
N GLN A 454 -2.34 -14.21 13.18
CA GLN A 454 -3.72 -14.70 13.15
C GLN A 454 -4.71 -13.58 13.46
N PHE A 455 -4.41 -12.76 14.47
CA PHE A 455 -5.22 -11.60 14.86
C PHE A 455 -5.39 -10.61 13.71
N LEU A 456 -4.32 -10.23 13.01
CA LEU A 456 -4.40 -9.33 11.85
C LEU A 456 -5.37 -9.85 10.79
N VAL A 457 -5.30 -11.14 10.49
CA VAL A 457 -6.15 -11.78 9.48
C VAL A 457 -7.61 -11.84 9.91
N ASP A 458 -7.87 -12.22 11.16
CA ASP A 458 -9.22 -12.21 11.74
C ASP A 458 -9.81 -10.80 11.77
N MET A 459 -9.05 -9.81 12.24
CA MET A 459 -9.52 -8.42 12.30
C MET A 459 -9.79 -7.84 10.90
N PHE A 460 -8.99 -8.18 9.89
CA PHE A 460 -9.32 -7.81 8.52
C PHE A 460 -10.56 -8.56 7.99
N ALA A 461 -10.72 -9.84 8.32
CA ALA A 461 -11.93 -10.60 7.98
C ALA A 461 -13.19 -9.99 8.61
N LYS A 462 -13.09 -9.49 9.84
CA LYS A 462 -14.13 -8.73 10.56
C LYS A 462 -14.43 -7.40 9.87
N ILE A 463 -13.42 -6.59 9.53
CA ILE A 463 -13.59 -5.34 8.76
C ILE A 463 -14.32 -5.61 7.44
N GLU A 464 -13.91 -6.65 6.72
CA GLU A 464 -14.51 -6.97 5.42
C GLU A 464 -15.93 -7.51 5.58
N THR A 465 -16.20 -8.31 6.62
CA THR A 465 -17.55 -8.80 6.92
C THR A 465 -18.50 -7.66 7.23
N GLU A 466 -18.06 -6.63 7.99
CA GLU A 466 -18.85 -5.43 8.24
C GLU A 466 -19.16 -4.67 6.94
N ARG A 467 -18.17 -4.48 6.06
CA ARG A 467 -18.36 -3.82 4.75
C ARG A 467 -19.34 -4.59 3.87
N LEU A 468 -19.20 -5.91 3.81
CA LEU A 468 -20.11 -6.78 3.05
C LEU A 468 -21.51 -6.80 3.65
N LEU A 469 -21.64 -6.77 4.98
CA LEU A 469 -22.92 -6.67 5.67
C LEU A 469 -23.59 -5.33 5.35
N TYR A 470 -22.85 -4.22 5.32
CA TYR A 470 -23.39 -2.94 4.89
C TYR A 470 -23.93 -3.03 3.46
N VAL A 471 -23.17 -3.60 2.53
CA VAL A 471 -23.62 -3.81 1.14
C VAL A 471 -24.88 -4.68 1.11
N ARG A 472 -24.94 -5.76 1.90
CA ARG A 472 -26.11 -6.66 1.99
C ARG A 472 -27.35 -5.97 2.56
N LEU A 473 -27.21 -5.24 3.66
CA LEU A 473 -28.32 -4.54 4.32
C LEU A 473 -28.83 -3.33 3.53
N ASN A 474 -28.00 -2.76 2.66
CA ASN A 474 -28.36 -1.62 1.82
C ASN A 474 -28.67 -2.02 0.37
N GLN A 475 -28.91 -3.31 0.08
CA GLN A 475 -29.24 -3.76 -1.28
C GLN A 475 -30.46 -3.07 -1.86
N LYS A 476 -31.47 -2.68 -1.06
CA LYS A 476 -32.61 -1.89 -1.57
C LYS A 476 -32.17 -0.58 -2.24
N LYS A 477 -31.10 0.06 -1.76
CA LYS A 477 -30.52 1.29 -2.34
C LYS A 477 -29.49 1.02 -3.44
N LEU A 478 -28.98 -0.20 -3.52
CA LEU A 478 -27.89 -0.61 -4.41
C LEU A 478 -28.35 -1.55 -5.53
N ARG A 479 -29.62 -1.98 -5.50
CA ARG A 479 -30.29 -2.78 -6.53
C ARG A 479 -30.23 -2.02 -7.83
N ALA A 480 -29.75 -2.69 -8.86
CA ALA A 480 -29.60 -2.10 -10.17
C ALA A 480 -30.05 -3.07 -11.26
N ALA A 481 -30.71 -2.53 -12.27
CA ALA A 481 -30.99 -3.20 -13.53
C ALA A 481 -30.69 -2.23 -14.67
N ASP A 482 -30.55 -2.75 -15.88
CA ASP A 482 -30.56 -1.89 -17.06
C ASP A 482 -32.00 -1.38 -17.25
N TYR A 483 -32.16 -0.11 -17.64
CA TYR A 483 -33.46 0.55 -17.72
C TYR A 483 -34.45 -0.23 -18.60
N ILE A 484 -34.02 -0.78 -19.74
CA ILE A 484 -34.83 -1.65 -20.60
C ILE A 484 -35.38 -2.87 -19.82
N HIS A 485 -34.54 -3.57 -19.04
CA HIS A 485 -35.00 -4.74 -18.27
C HIS A 485 -35.99 -4.36 -17.16
N LEU A 486 -35.81 -3.17 -16.55
CA LEU A 486 -36.77 -2.64 -15.59
C LEU A 486 -38.10 -2.27 -16.26
N GLN A 487 -38.03 -1.66 -17.44
CA GLN A 487 -39.17 -1.24 -18.25
C GLN A 487 -39.98 -2.47 -18.69
N ASP A 488 -39.32 -3.47 -19.27
CA ASP A 488 -39.95 -4.69 -19.76
C ASP A 488 -40.66 -5.42 -18.62
N ALA A 489 -40.04 -5.54 -17.45
CA ALA A 489 -40.61 -6.31 -16.36
C ALA A 489 -41.73 -5.59 -15.60
N ILE A 490 -41.70 -4.25 -15.51
CA ILE A 490 -42.82 -3.48 -14.97
C ILE A 490 -44.01 -3.53 -15.95
N ASN A 491 -43.74 -3.52 -17.26
CA ASN A 491 -44.76 -3.58 -18.29
C ASN A 491 -45.35 -5.00 -18.50
N ALA A 492 -44.56 -6.05 -18.26
CA ALA A 492 -44.98 -7.45 -18.47
C ALA A 492 -45.65 -8.07 -17.23
N ASP A 493 -45.05 -7.94 -16.03
CA ASP A 493 -45.46 -8.71 -14.85
C ASP A 493 -45.96 -7.86 -13.66
N GLY A 494 -45.86 -6.53 -13.72
CA GLY A 494 -46.28 -5.61 -12.64
C GLY A 494 -45.49 -5.73 -11.32
N HIS A 495 -44.62 -6.73 -11.18
CA HIS A 495 -43.86 -7.02 -9.97
C HIS A 495 -42.35 -6.76 -10.17
N ALA A 496 -41.89 -5.58 -9.76
CA ALA A 496 -40.47 -5.21 -9.75
C ALA A 496 -39.59 -6.09 -8.82
N GLN A 497 -40.18 -7.01 -8.05
CA GLN A 497 -39.52 -7.89 -7.09
C GLN A 497 -38.58 -8.91 -7.75
N ASN A 498 -38.87 -9.35 -8.98
CA ASN A 498 -38.11 -10.39 -9.68
C ASN A 498 -37.00 -9.86 -10.61
N VAL A 499 -36.78 -8.52 -10.63
CA VAL A 499 -36.01 -7.84 -11.69
C VAL A 499 -34.71 -7.24 -11.17
N GLY A 500 -33.59 -7.50 -11.85
CA GLY A 500 -32.25 -7.04 -11.43
C GLY A 500 -31.53 -8.01 -10.49
N GLN A 501 -30.21 -7.88 -10.38
CA GLN A 501 -29.42 -8.73 -9.49
C GLN A 501 -29.78 -8.44 -8.03
N GLN A 502 -30.18 -9.48 -7.28
CA GLN A 502 -30.68 -9.35 -5.91
C GLN A 502 -29.60 -8.95 -4.88
N VAL A 503 -28.32 -9.30 -5.10
CA VAL A 503 -27.19 -8.87 -4.26
C VAL A 503 -25.99 -8.49 -5.13
N ILE A 504 -25.82 -7.18 -5.38
CA ILE A 504 -24.75 -6.61 -6.21
C ILE A 504 -23.60 -6.18 -5.31
N LEU A 505 -22.41 -6.74 -5.57
CA LEU A 505 -21.17 -6.23 -4.97
C LEU A 505 -20.56 -5.12 -5.84
N LEU A 506 -20.32 -3.96 -5.24
CA LEU A 506 -20.02 -2.73 -5.99
C LEU A 506 -18.66 -2.82 -6.71
N SER A 507 -18.53 -2.15 -7.86
CA SER A 507 -17.34 -2.16 -8.71
C SER A 507 -16.08 -1.54 -8.07
N PHE A 508 -16.22 -0.88 -6.91
CA PHE A 508 -15.11 -0.37 -6.12
C PHE A 508 -14.66 -1.32 -5.00
N HIS A 509 -15.35 -2.46 -4.82
CA HIS A 509 -14.93 -3.44 -3.83
C HIS A 509 -13.69 -4.19 -4.33
N ILE A 510 -12.56 -3.91 -3.69
CA ILE A 510 -11.24 -4.36 -4.10
C ILE A 510 -11.15 -5.88 -4.13
N GLY A 511 -10.54 -6.43 -5.19
CA GLY A 511 -10.36 -7.88 -5.39
C GLY A 511 -11.53 -8.60 -6.08
N PHE A 512 -12.67 -7.94 -6.29
CA PHE A 512 -13.82 -8.56 -6.97
C PHE A 512 -13.71 -8.51 -8.50
N PRO A 513 -14.29 -9.46 -9.29
CA PRO A 513 -14.19 -9.45 -10.75
C PRO A 513 -14.57 -8.13 -11.42
N ARG A 514 -15.63 -7.44 -10.95
CA ARG A 514 -15.99 -6.12 -11.51
C ARG A 514 -14.93 -5.05 -11.25
N TYR A 515 -14.31 -5.05 -10.07
CA TYR A 515 -13.19 -4.16 -9.75
C TYR A 515 -11.96 -4.47 -10.60
N MET A 516 -11.63 -5.75 -10.76
CA MET A 516 -10.49 -6.17 -11.60
C MET A 516 -10.72 -5.85 -13.08
N HIS A 517 -11.94 -6.04 -13.57
CA HIS A 517 -12.33 -5.66 -14.93
C HIS A 517 -12.22 -4.15 -15.13
N ALA A 518 -12.68 -3.38 -14.16
CA ALA A 518 -12.54 -1.94 -14.09
C ALA A 518 -11.07 -1.48 -14.19
N CYS A 519 -10.17 -2.04 -13.37
CA CYS A 519 -8.73 -1.76 -13.45
C CYS A 519 -8.15 -2.14 -14.83
N CYS A 520 -8.63 -3.23 -15.43
CA CYS A 520 -8.20 -3.66 -16.75
C CYS A 520 -8.61 -2.67 -17.85
N GLN A 521 -9.83 -2.14 -17.77
CA GLN A 521 -10.30 -1.11 -18.69
C GLN A 521 -9.46 0.18 -18.57
N ASP A 522 -9.09 0.58 -17.35
CA ASP A 522 -8.21 1.74 -17.14
C ASP A 522 -6.83 1.52 -17.76
N ALA A 523 -6.26 0.32 -17.57
CA ALA A 523 -4.99 -0.05 -18.21
C ALA A 523 -5.07 0.00 -19.74
N MET A 524 -6.17 -0.49 -20.32
CA MET A 524 -6.39 -0.44 -21.76
C MET A 524 -6.58 0.99 -22.26
N ALA A 525 -7.20 1.88 -21.48
CA ALA A 525 -7.34 3.29 -21.85
C ALA A 525 -5.97 3.98 -21.96
N TYR A 526 -5.04 3.66 -21.06
CA TYR A 526 -3.66 4.15 -21.13
C TYR A 526 -2.94 3.65 -22.36
N VAL A 527 -3.02 2.33 -22.63
CA VAL A 527 -2.38 1.73 -23.80
C VAL A 527 -2.95 2.30 -25.10
N ARG A 528 -4.27 2.52 -25.15
CA ARG A 528 -4.93 3.14 -26.31
C ARG A 528 -4.46 4.58 -26.52
N LYS A 529 -4.30 5.36 -25.46
CA LYS A 529 -3.95 6.79 -25.55
C LYS A 529 -2.46 7.05 -25.75
N TYR A 530 -1.60 6.30 -25.06
CA TYR A 530 -0.14 6.55 -24.99
C TYR A 530 0.70 5.45 -25.66
N GLY A 531 0.05 4.44 -26.24
CA GLY A 531 0.71 3.29 -26.86
C GLY A 531 1.28 2.32 -25.82
N ARG A 532 2.28 1.54 -26.21
CA ARG A 532 2.95 0.59 -25.30
C ARG A 532 3.72 1.31 -24.18
N PRO A 533 3.78 0.72 -22.96
CA PRO A 533 4.67 1.21 -21.91
C PRO A 533 6.13 1.12 -22.35
N ASP A 534 6.99 1.91 -21.70
CA ASP A 534 8.43 1.89 -21.95
C ASP A 534 9.12 0.88 -21.05
N LEU A 535 8.81 0.88 -19.75
CA LEU A 535 9.42 0.00 -18.76
C LEU A 535 8.36 -0.67 -17.88
N PHE A 536 8.66 -1.91 -17.49
CA PHE A 536 7.96 -2.67 -16.46
C PHE A 536 8.91 -2.96 -15.31
N ILE A 537 8.57 -2.45 -14.13
CA ILE A 537 9.38 -2.53 -12.91
C ILE A 537 8.64 -3.39 -11.91
N THR A 538 9.29 -4.43 -11.40
CA THR A 538 8.79 -5.18 -10.24
C THR A 538 9.66 -4.95 -9.04
N PHE A 539 9.06 -4.76 -7.87
CA PHE A 539 9.79 -4.47 -6.64
C PHE A 539 9.22 -5.29 -5.48
N THR A 540 10.05 -6.15 -4.91
CA THR A 540 9.68 -7.06 -3.80
C THR A 540 10.19 -6.51 -2.47
N CYS A 541 9.35 -6.58 -1.44
CA CYS A 541 9.73 -6.24 -0.08
C CYS A 541 10.94 -7.07 0.39
N LYS A 542 11.91 -6.41 1.01
CA LYS A 542 13.06 -7.06 1.66
C LYS A 542 12.90 -7.00 3.18
N PRO A 543 12.60 -8.12 3.84
CA PRO A 543 12.34 -8.10 5.28
C PRO A 543 13.55 -7.74 6.15
N LYS A 544 14.77 -7.86 5.61
CA LYS A 544 16.04 -7.51 6.28
C LYS A 544 16.44 -6.03 6.13
N TRP A 545 15.52 -5.13 5.78
CA TRP A 545 15.78 -3.70 5.82
C TRP A 545 16.00 -3.23 7.25
N GLN A 546 16.93 -2.31 7.46
CA GLN A 546 17.28 -1.83 8.81
C GLN A 546 16.10 -1.14 9.48
N GLU A 547 15.26 -0.47 8.71
CA GLU A 547 14.05 0.18 9.22
C GLU A 547 13.03 -0.82 9.79
N ILE A 548 13.06 -2.08 9.35
CA ILE A 548 12.28 -3.16 9.98
C ILE A 548 13.06 -3.69 11.19
N GLN A 549 14.34 -4.01 11.02
CA GLN A 549 15.15 -4.65 12.07
C GLN A 549 15.25 -3.79 13.34
N ASN A 550 15.35 -2.47 13.19
CA ASN A 550 15.46 -1.53 14.31
C ASN A 550 14.21 -1.49 15.19
N GLU A 551 13.05 -1.85 14.64
CA GLU A 551 11.74 -1.79 15.32
C GLU A 551 11.22 -3.17 15.75
N LEU A 552 11.99 -4.24 15.53
CA LEU A 552 11.70 -5.58 16.04
C LEU A 552 12.04 -5.65 17.53
N PHE A 553 11.15 -6.24 18.33
CA PHE A 553 11.44 -6.51 19.74
C PHE A 553 12.35 -7.74 19.88
N ASP A 554 12.97 -7.89 21.06
CA ASP A 554 13.84 -9.02 21.39
C ASP A 554 13.22 -10.38 21.05
N GLY A 555 13.93 -11.16 20.24
CA GLY A 555 13.50 -12.48 19.79
C GLY A 555 12.34 -12.48 18.79
N GLN A 556 11.92 -11.33 18.24
CA GLN A 556 11.04 -11.26 17.08
C GLN A 556 11.83 -11.37 15.78
N THR A 557 11.13 -11.84 14.75
CA THR A 557 11.57 -11.81 13.37
C THR A 557 10.59 -10.99 12.52
N HIS A 558 10.96 -10.68 11.29
CA HIS A 558 10.06 -9.97 10.37
C HIS A 558 8.73 -10.69 10.10
N TYR A 559 8.68 -12.03 10.25
CA TYR A 559 7.44 -12.81 10.15
C TYR A 559 6.47 -12.58 11.30
N ASP A 560 6.96 -12.04 12.43
CA ASP A 560 6.15 -11.72 13.60
C ASP A 560 5.53 -10.32 13.51
N ARG A 561 6.03 -9.45 12.61
CA ARG A 561 5.68 -8.02 12.52
C ARG A 561 5.36 -7.59 11.09
N HIS A 562 4.29 -8.16 10.55
CA HIS A 562 3.79 -7.80 9.22
C HIS A 562 3.22 -6.39 9.14
N ASP A 563 2.85 -5.78 10.27
CA ASP A 563 2.56 -4.36 10.38
C ASP A 563 3.76 -3.49 9.97
N LEU A 564 4.97 -3.82 10.45
CA LEU A 564 6.20 -3.12 10.07
C LEU A 564 6.56 -3.36 8.60
N THR A 565 6.46 -4.62 8.15
CA THR A 565 6.77 -4.99 6.76
C THR A 565 5.88 -4.23 5.77
N ALA A 566 4.58 -4.13 6.05
CA ALA A 566 3.64 -3.37 5.24
C ALA A 566 3.96 -1.86 5.24
N ARG A 567 4.16 -1.25 6.43
CA ARG A 567 4.44 0.20 6.58
C ARG A 567 5.75 0.61 5.91
N VAL A 568 6.84 -0.13 6.13
CA VAL A 568 8.14 0.15 5.52
C VAL A 568 8.10 -0.04 4.01
N PHE A 569 7.46 -1.11 3.51
CA PHE A 569 7.32 -1.31 2.07
C PHE A 569 6.51 -0.20 1.41
N HIS A 570 5.40 0.22 2.02
CA HIS A 570 4.57 1.32 1.53
C HIS A 570 5.37 2.62 1.41
N GLU A 571 6.16 2.98 2.44
CA GLU A 571 7.01 4.16 2.38
C GLU A 571 8.10 4.03 1.31
N LYS A 572 8.79 2.88 1.20
CA LYS A 572 9.78 2.64 0.14
C LYS A 572 9.17 2.69 -1.27
N HIS A 573 7.96 2.17 -1.45
CA HIS A 573 7.22 2.23 -2.71
C HIS A 573 6.86 3.68 -3.06
N LYS A 574 6.39 4.48 -2.11
CA LYS A 574 6.19 5.94 -2.32
C LYS A 574 7.48 6.65 -2.76
N LYS A 575 8.65 6.26 -2.24
CA LYS A 575 9.93 6.80 -2.68
C LYS A 575 10.27 6.37 -4.12
N LEU A 576 9.97 5.14 -4.51
CA LEU A 576 10.10 4.68 -5.90
C LEU A 576 9.18 5.50 -6.82
N ILE A 577 7.90 5.67 -6.48
CA ILE A 577 6.98 6.49 -7.28
C ILE A 577 7.46 7.95 -7.36
N TRP A 578 8.01 8.49 -6.26
CA TRP A 578 8.60 9.82 -6.25
C TRP A 578 9.81 9.93 -7.19
N LEU A 579 10.73 8.96 -7.20
CA LEU A 579 11.87 8.90 -8.12
C LEU A 579 11.42 8.90 -9.59
N LEU A 580 10.39 8.12 -9.89
CA LEU A 580 9.85 7.98 -11.24
C LEU A 580 9.18 9.29 -11.71
N ARG A 581 8.30 9.88 -10.88
CA ARG A 581 7.50 11.06 -11.27
C ARG A 581 8.22 12.39 -11.10
N HIS A 582 8.88 12.55 -9.96
CA HIS A 582 9.51 13.81 -9.58
C HIS A 582 11.02 13.74 -9.77
N GLY A 583 11.68 12.65 -9.41
CA GLY A 583 13.10 12.47 -9.73
C GLY A 583 13.36 12.50 -11.24
N LYS A 584 12.38 12.09 -12.06
CA LYS A 584 12.48 12.01 -13.53
C LYS A 584 13.73 11.23 -13.96
N ILE A 585 14.03 10.15 -13.23
CA ILE A 585 15.26 9.36 -13.43
C ILE A 585 15.34 8.72 -14.82
N PHE A 586 14.18 8.46 -15.44
CA PHE A 586 14.06 7.99 -16.83
C PHE A 586 13.61 9.10 -17.80
N GLY A 587 13.60 10.36 -17.37
CA GLY A 587 12.99 11.48 -18.08
C GLY A 587 11.59 11.82 -17.56
N GLU A 588 10.91 12.74 -18.24
CA GLU A 588 9.53 13.13 -17.91
C GLU A 588 8.56 11.99 -18.25
N LEU A 589 7.68 11.63 -17.31
CA LEU A 589 6.64 10.61 -17.52
C LEU A 589 5.37 11.23 -18.08
N GLN A 590 4.77 10.59 -19.09
CA GLN A 590 3.40 10.89 -19.54
C GLN A 590 2.38 10.28 -18.59
N CYS A 591 2.58 9.02 -18.21
CA CYS A 591 1.69 8.30 -17.32
C CYS A 591 2.40 7.13 -16.65
N PHE A 592 1.81 6.64 -15.56
CA PHE A 592 2.25 5.41 -14.88
C PHE A 592 1.06 4.68 -14.27
N MET A 593 1.26 3.39 -14.01
CA MET A 593 0.35 2.56 -13.24
C MET A 593 1.17 1.67 -12.31
N SER A 594 0.72 1.48 -11.08
CA SER A 594 1.34 0.60 -10.10
C SER A 594 0.27 -0.24 -9.41
N THR A 595 0.60 -1.49 -9.10
CA THR A 595 -0.27 -2.42 -8.38
C THR A 595 0.53 -3.22 -7.37
N ILE A 596 0.00 -3.37 -6.17
CA ILE A 596 0.57 -4.18 -5.10
C ILE A 596 -0.09 -5.55 -5.10
N GLU A 597 0.71 -6.60 -5.09
CA GLU A 597 0.28 -7.98 -4.90
C GLU A 597 1.07 -8.62 -3.75
N TRP A 598 0.56 -9.72 -3.21
CA TRP A 598 1.26 -10.55 -2.24
C TRP A 598 1.62 -11.86 -2.92
N GLN A 599 2.92 -12.11 -3.11
CA GLN A 599 3.41 -13.33 -3.77
C GLN A 599 3.05 -14.58 -2.95
N LYS A 600 3.29 -15.81 -3.46
CA LYS A 600 3.00 -17.09 -2.75
C LYS A 600 3.54 -17.14 -1.30
N ARG A 601 4.62 -16.40 -1.00
CA ARG A 601 5.26 -16.28 0.32
C ARG A 601 4.69 -15.16 1.22
N GLY A 602 3.69 -14.43 0.74
CA GLY A 602 2.94 -13.42 1.49
C GLY A 602 3.61 -12.05 1.61
N LEU A 603 4.79 -11.80 1.05
CA LEU A 603 5.42 -10.48 1.11
C LEU A 603 4.83 -9.51 0.08
N PRO A 604 4.71 -8.21 0.41
CA PRO A 604 4.30 -7.19 -0.54
C PRO A 604 5.24 -7.13 -1.74
N HIS A 605 4.66 -7.01 -2.92
CA HIS A 605 5.36 -6.92 -4.19
C HIS A 605 4.61 -5.94 -5.09
N SER A 606 5.32 -5.04 -5.76
CA SER A 606 4.71 -4.06 -6.65
C SER A 606 5.05 -4.35 -8.10
N HIS A 607 4.07 -4.13 -8.97
CA HIS A 607 4.18 -4.16 -10.43
C HIS A 607 3.91 -2.75 -10.94
N THR A 608 4.89 -2.11 -11.57
CA THR A 608 4.82 -0.71 -12.01
C THR A 608 5.14 -0.60 -13.49
N LEU A 609 4.29 0.12 -14.21
CA LEU A 609 4.47 0.49 -15.60
C LEU A 609 4.69 1.99 -15.71
N ILE A 610 5.57 2.37 -16.62
CA ILE A 610 5.79 3.78 -16.93
C ILE A 610 5.80 4.02 -18.44
N TRP A 611 5.26 5.17 -18.83
CA TRP A 611 5.34 5.72 -20.18
C TRP A 611 6.14 7.02 -20.09
N CYS A 612 7.30 7.04 -20.74
CA CYS A 612 8.13 8.23 -20.85
C CYS A 612 7.60 9.12 -21.98
N LYS A 613 7.69 10.44 -21.78
CA LYS A 613 7.36 11.44 -22.81
C LYS A 613 8.34 11.38 -23.96
N GLU A 614 9.62 11.23 -23.64
CA GLU A 614 10.64 10.83 -24.59
C GLU A 614 10.79 9.31 -24.52
N LYS A 615 10.44 8.62 -25.60
CA LYS A 615 10.51 7.15 -25.67
C LYS A 615 11.95 6.67 -25.52
N ILE A 616 12.14 5.59 -24.76
CA ILE A 616 13.45 4.94 -24.62
C ILE A 616 13.73 4.19 -25.91
N ARG A 617 14.84 4.54 -26.57
CA ARG A 617 15.26 3.91 -27.82
C ARG A 617 15.99 2.60 -27.57
N PRO A 618 15.97 1.63 -28.51
CA PRO A 618 16.67 0.36 -28.35
C PRO A 618 18.14 0.50 -27.95
N GLU A 619 18.84 1.49 -28.51
CA GLU A 619 20.27 1.74 -28.28
C GLU A 619 20.56 2.24 -26.85
N GLN A 620 19.54 2.76 -26.16
CA GLN A 620 19.66 3.29 -24.81
C GLN A 620 19.33 2.24 -23.73
N ILE A 621 18.88 1.03 -24.12
CA ILE A 621 18.43 0.02 -23.16
C ILE A 621 19.58 -0.42 -22.25
N ASP A 622 20.77 -0.62 -22.81
CA ASP A 622 21.94 -1.06 -22.06
C ASP A 622 22.49 0.03 -21.11
N ASP A 623 22.15 1.31 -21.34
CA ASP A 623 22.49 2.42 -20.43
C ASP A 623 21.66 2.36 -19.12
N ILE A 624 20.46 1.77 -19.17
CA ILE A 624 19.50 1.81 -18.07
C ILE A 624 19.15 0.43 -17.48
N ILE A 625 19.34 -0.66 -18.23
CA ILE A 625 19.06 -2.02 -17.79
C ILE A 625 20.33 -2.85 -17.91
N SER A 626 20.78 -3.39 -16.78
CA SER A 626 21.87 -4.35 -16.71
C SER A 626 21.35 -5.74 -16.34
N ALA A 627 21.87 -6.76 -17.01
CA ALA A 627 21.70 -8.16 -16.65
C ALA A 627 23.05 -8.82 -16.31
N LYS A 628 23.98 -8.02 -15.81
CA LYS A 628 25.37 -8.42 -15.52
C LYS A 628 25.70 -8.29 -14.04
N LEU A 629 26.71 -9.02 -13.60
CA LEU A 629 27.39 -8.75 -12.32
C LEU A 629 28.18 -7.42 -12.43
N PRO A 630 27.97 -6.47 -11.50
CA PRO A 630 28.71 -5.20 -11.44
C PRO A 630 30.21 -5.38 -11.28
N ASP A 631 30.94 -4.26 -11.37
CA ASP A 631 32.35 -4.22 -10.99
C ASP A 631 32.55 -4.37 -9.48
N GLU A 632 33.68 -4.92 -9.08
CA GLU A 632 34.09 -4.95 -7.68
C GLU A 632 34.38 -3.55 -7.14
N GLU A 633 34.69 -2.58 -8.02
CA GLU A 633 34.77 -1.16 -7.67
C GLU A 633 33.45 -0.63 -7.07
N ASP A 634 32.30 -1.09 -7.58
CA ASP A 634 30.99 -0.83 -6.99
C ASP A 634 30.54 -1.99 -6.10
N LYS A 635 31.35 -2.24 -5.06
CA LYS A 635 31.15 -3.33 -4.09
C LYS A 635 29.73 -3.36 -3.52
N GLN A 636 29.12 -2.19 -3.27
CA GLN A 636 27.77 -2.09 -2.76
C GLN A 636 26.75 -2.67 -3.75
N LEU A 637 26.80 -2.24 -5.03
CA LEU A 637 25.89 -2.77 -6.04
C LEU A 637 26.17 -4.25 -6.32
N TYR A 638 27.45 -4.65 -6.36
CA TYR A 638 27.86 -6.05 -6.52
C TYR A 638 27.24 -6.95 -5.46
N ASP A 639 27.34 -6.57 -4.18
CA ASP A 639 26.76 -7.32 -3.06
C ASP A 639 25.23 -7.39 -3.14
N ILE A 640 24.58 -6.29 -3.57
CA ILE A 640 23.12 -6.26 -3.76
C ILE A 640 22.70 -7.19 -4.90
N VAL A 641 23.38 -7.16 -6.06
CA VAL A 641 23.09 -8.03 -7.21
C VAL A 641 23.29 -9.49 -6.84
N LYS A 642 24.44 -9.82 -6.24
CA LYS A 642 24.77 -11.18 -5.77
C LYS A 642 23.71 -11.75 -4.83
N LYS A 643 23.14 -10.92 -3.96
CA LYS A 643 22.17 -11.33 -2.94
C LYS A 643 20.73 -11.35 -3.42
N ASN A 644 20.34 -10.38 -4.26
CA ASN A 644 18.94 -10.11 -4.56
C ASN A 644 18.56 -10.34 -6.02
N MET A 645 19.51 -10.34 -6.98
CA MET A 645 19.21 -10.38 -8.42
C MET A 645 19.65 -11.68 -9.08
N VAL A 646 20.04 -12.70 -8.32
CA VAL A 646 20.29 -14.05 -8.84
C VAL A 646 18.97 -14.82 -8.83
N TYR A 647 18.50 -15.26 -10.00
CA TYR A 647 17.20 -15.94 -10.16
C TYR A 647 17.05 -17.22 -9.30
N GLY A 648 18.18 -17.81 -8.92
CA GLY A 648 18.25 -19.03 -8.12
C GLY A 648 18.60 -20.23 -9.00
N PRO A 649 19.45 -21.14 -8.53
CA PRO A 649 19.84 -22.30 -9.31
C PRO A 649 18.62 -23.20 -9.48
N CYS A 650 18.30 -23.52 -10.72
CA CYS A 650 17.22 -24.42 -11.10
C CYS A 650 17.72 -25.36 -12.21
N GLY A 651 16.83 -26.16 -12.78
CA GLY A 651 17.25 -27.14 -13.79
C GLY A 651 18.00 -28.28 -13.13
N ARG A 652 19.14 -28.67 -13.72
CA ARG A 652 19.97 -29.77 -13.23
C ARG A 652 20.54 -29.52 -11.83
N HIS A 653 20.78 -28.26 -11.47
CA HIS A 653 21.33 -27.88 -10.15
C HIS A 653 20.29 -27.96 -9.03
N ASN A 654 19.00 -27.80 -9.36
CA ASN A 654 17.92 -27.95 -8.39
C ASN A 654 16.58 -28.24 -9.09
N PRO A 655 16.30 -29.52 -9.40
CA PRO A 655 15.08 -29.94 -10.09
C PRO A 655 13.80 -29.67 -9.27
N LYS A 656 13.91 -29.54 -7.94
CA LYS A 656 12.80 -29.26 -7.01
C LYS A 656 12.43 -27.77 -6.94
N SER A 657 13.09 -26.91 -7.71
CA SER A 657 12.78 -25.47 -7.70
C SER A 657 11.34 -25.20 -8.14
N PRO A 658 10.60 -24.27 -7.52
CA PRO A 658 9.20 -23.98 -7.86
C PRO A 658 8.94 -23.53 -9.31
N CYS A 659 10.00 -23.13 -10.03
CA CYS A 659 9.92 -22.72 -11.42
C CYS A 659 10.07 -23.88 -12.42
N MET A 660 10.38 -25.09 -11.95
CA MET A 660 10.54 -26.28 -12.78
C MET A 660 9.18 -26.85 -13.14
N GLN A 661 8.94 -27.01 -14.43
CA GLN A 661 7.79 -27.71 -14.99
C GLN A 661 8.30 -28.56 -16.15
N ASP A 662 7.93 -29.83 -16.20
CA ASP A 662 8.38 -30.78 -17.23
C ASP A 662 9.92 -30.80 -17.42
N ASN A 663 10.65 -30.80 -16.30
CA ASN A 663 12.12 -30.73 -16.25
C ASN A 663 12.76 -29.51 -16.93
N LYS A 664 11.97 -28.47 -17.24
CA LYS A 664 12.45 -27.20 -17.80
C LYS A 664 12.11 -26.04 -16.88
N CYS A 665 13.00 -25.05 -16.83
CA CYS A 665 12.71 -23.82 -16.12
C CYS A 665 11.67 -23.00 -16.90
N THR A 666 10.50 -22.77 -16.32
CA THR A 666 9.42 -21.94 -16.90
C THR A 666 9.85 -20.50 -17.20
N LYS A 667 10.89 -20.00 -16.51
CA LYS A 667 11.47 -18.67 -16.71
C LYS A 667 12.72 -18.68 -17.59
N LYS A 668 13.05 -19.83 -18.19
CA LYS A 668 14.14 -20.01 -19.17
C LYS A 668 15.53 -19.65 -18.63
N TYR A 669 15.79 -19.94 -17.36
CA TYR A 669 17.14 -19.84 -16.77
C TYR A 669 17.86 -21.20 -16.83
N PRO A 670 19.19 -21.23 -17.04
CA PRO A 670 20.06 -20.07 -17.36
C PRO A 670 19.74 -19.45 -18.73
N ARG A 671 19.91 -18.13 -18.86
CA ARG A 671 19.68 -17.38 -20.11
C ARG A 671 20.89 -17.47 -21.03
N SER A 672 20.71 -17.39 -22.35
CA SER A 672 21.83 -17.37 -23.30
C SER A 672 22.70 -16.12 -23.14
N PHE A 673 24.00 -16.25 -23.42
CA PHE A 673 24.90 -15.11 -23.56
C PHE A 673 24.63 -14.35 -24.85
N VAL A 674 24.67 -13.01 -24.78
CA VAL A 674 24.43 -12.12 -25.92
C VAL A 674 25.34 -10.91 -25.79
N GLN A 675 26.03 -10.53 -26.87
CA GLN A 675 27.01 -9.43 -26.88
C GLN A 675 26.37 -8.05 -26.75
N GLU A 676 25.13 -7.86 -27.22
CA GLU A 676 24.37 -6.60 -27.14
C GLU A 676 22.88 -6.92 -26.96
N THR A 677 22.10 -6.00 -26.37
CA THR A 677 20.67 -6.25 -26.20
C THR A 677 19.93 -6.35 -27.52
N GLN A 678 19.18 -7.44 -27.72
CA GLN A 678 18.40 -7.66 -28.95
C GLN A 678 16.90 -7.52 -28.68
N THR A 679 16.25 -6.66 -29.48
CA THR A 679 14.81 -6.41 -29.41
C THR A 679 14.13 -6.93 -30.68
N GLY A 680 13.36 -8.02 -30.59
CA GLY A 680 12.60 -8.57 -31.72
C GLY A 680 11.13 -8.10 -31.76
N LEU A 681 10.49 -8.18 -32.93
CA LEU A 681 9.08 -7.79 -33.14
C LEU A 681 8.08 -8.55 -32.23
N ASN A 682 8.39 -9.78 -31.83
CA ASN A 682 7.44 -10.71 -31.20
C ASN A 682 7.91 -11.38 -29.88
N GLY A 683 8.92 -10.83 -29.19
CA GLY A 683 9.50 -11.45 -27.98
C GLY A 683 9.88 -10.48 -26.87
N TYR A 684 10.21 -11.03 -25.70
CA TYR A 684 10.92 -10.29 -24.64
C TYR A 684 12.33 -9.92 -25.11
N PRO A 685 12.88 -8.76 -24.72
CA PRO A 685 14.26 -8.42 -25.02
C PRO A 685 15.23 -9.50 -24.53
N LEU A 686 16.25 -9.80 -25.33
CA LEU A 686 17.38 -10.59 -24.89
C LEU A 686 18.46 -9.61 -24.43
N TYR A 687 18.56 -9.39 -23.12
CA TYR A 687 19.54 -8.45 -22.58
C TYR A 687 20.97 -8.94 -22.75
N GLN A 688 21.86 -7.98 -22.91
CA GLN A 688 23.30 -8.19 -22.95
C GLN A 688 23.80 -8.98 -21.73
N ARG A 689 24.47 -10.09 -22.01
CA ARG A 689 25.07 -11.00 -21.03
C ARG A 689 26.40 -11.48 -21.59
N LEU A 690 27.49 -10.86 -21.13
CA LEU A 690 28.85 -11.18 -21.57
C LEU A 690 29.31 -12.49 -20.94
N LYS A 691 30.04 -13.31 -21.72
CA LYS A 691 30.72 -14.51 -21.23
C LYS A 691 31.93 -14.11 -20.40
N PRO A 692 32.43 -14.96 -19.49
CA PRO A 692 33.65 -14.68 -18.73
C PRO A 692 34.88 -14.31 -19.58
N GLN A 693 35.00 -14.90 -20.77
CA GLN A 693 36.09 -14.61 -21.72
C GLN A 693 35.98 -13.22 -22.37
N ASP A 694 34.78 -12.65 -22.40
CA ASP A 694 34.47 -11.35 -23.03
C ASP A 694 34.26 -10.26 -21.96
N GLY A 695 34.91 -10.38 -20.80
CA GLY A 695 34.76 -9.45 -19.67
C GLY A 695 33.52 -9.66 -18.80
N GLY A 696 32.77 -10.75 -18.99
CA GLY A 696 31.74 -11.20 -18.06
C GLY A 696 32.34 -11.66 -16.73
N ARG A 697 31.55 -11.64 -15.66
CA ARG A 697 31.99 -12.07 -14.33
C ARG A 697 31.23 -13.29 -13.87
N SER A 698 31.81 -14.00 -12.90
CA SER A 698 31.18 -15.11 -12.21
C SER A 698 31.64 -15.18 -10.76
N PHE A 699 30.87 -15.85 -9.92
CA PHE A 699 31.26 -16.13 -8.54
C PHE A 699 30.73 -17.51 -8.12
N LYS A 700 31.37 -18.10 -7.10
CA LYS A 700 30.91 -19.37 -6.52
C LYS A 700 29.76 -19.14 -5.55
N HIS A 701 28.65 -19.81 -5.76
CA HIS A 701 27.46 -19.77 -4.92
C HIS A 701 27.21 -21.15 -4.31
N LYS A 702 27.09 -21.21 -2.99
CA LYS A 702 26.80 -22.46 -2.28
C LYS A 702 25.30 -22.68 -2.20
N ILE A 703 24.83 -23.84 -2.68
CA ILE A 703 23.43 -24.26 -2.65
C ILE A 703 23.26 -25.33 -1.57
N GLY A 704 22.18 -25.22 -0.79
CA GLY A 704 21.82 -26.20 0.24
C GLY A 704 22.36 -25.86 1.63
N HIS A 705 21.98 -26.67 2.61
CA HIS A 705 22.40 -26.54 4.01
C HIS A 705 22.93 -27.89 4.49
N GLY A 706 23.97 -27.88 5.33
CA GLY A 706 24.57 -29.10 5.87
C GLY A 706 25.46 -29.87 4.86
N PRO A 707 25.62 -31.19 5.02
CA PRO A 707 26.56 -32.00 4.24
C PRO A 707 26.19 -32.18 2.75
N GLU A 708 24.96 -31.86 2.35
CA GLU A 708 24.50 -31.90 0.94
C GLU A 708 24.80 -30.60 0.16
N ALA A 709 25.46 -29.63 0.80
CA ALA A 709 25.72 -28.34 0.19
C ALA A 709 26.83 -28.44 -0.86
N HIS A 710 26.52 -28.04 -2.09
CA HIS A 710 27.46 -28.04 -3.21
C HIS A 710 27.60 -26.62 -3.79
N GLU A 711 28.77 -26.34 -4.37
CA GLU A 711 29.04 -25.06 -5.01
C GLU A 711 28.67 -25.09 -6.49
N ILE A 712 28.04 -24.04 -6.96
CA ILE A 712 27.83 -23.77 -8.37
C ILE A 712 28.54 -22.48 -8.77
N VAL A 713 28.89 -22.36 -10.04
CA VAL A 713 29.37 -21.11 -10.61
C VAL A 713 28.16 -20.33 -11.12
N VAL A 714 27.94 -19.14 -10.57
CA VAL A 714 26.90 -18.20 -11.02
C VAL A 714 27.57 -17.13 -11.86
N ASP A 715 27.20 -17.05 -13.13
CA ASP A 715 27.63 -16.04 -14.07
C ASP A 715 26.46 -15.14 -14.52
N ASN A 716 26.71 -14.30 -15.52
CA ASN A 716 25.73 -13.40 -16.11
C ASN A 716 24.49 -14.12 -16.67
N GLN A 717 24.45 -15.44 -16.88
CA GLN A 717 23.26 -16.15 -17.37
C GLN A 717 22.13 -16.23 -16.32
N TRP A 718 22.47 -16.03 -15.05
CA TRP A 718 21.57 -16.18 -13.91
C TRP A 718 21.02 -14.88 -13.35
N ILE A 719 21.52 -13.74 -13.85
CA ILE A 719 21.17 -12.42 -13.33
C ILE A 719 19.83 -11.95 -13.88
N VAL A 720 18.93 -11.54 -13.00
CA VAL A 720 17.64 -10.93 -13.32
C VAL A 720 17.90 -9.46 -13.72
N PRO A 721 17.33 -8.94 -14.83
CA PRO A 721 17.63 -7.60 -15.31
C PRO A 721 17.20 -6.52 -14.31
N TYR A 722 18.04 -5.51 -14.11
CA TYR A 722 17.84 -4.46 -13.11
C TYR A 722 18.33 -3.10 -13.60
N ASN A 723 17.87 -2.03 -12.97
CA ASN A 723 18.48 -0.71 -13.12
C ASN A 723 19.45 -0.46 -11.95
N PRO A 724 20.74 -0.14 -12.19
CA PRO A 724 21.74 0.08 -11.14
C PRO A 724 21.34 1.11 -10.08
N LEU A 725 20.82 2.26 -10.51
CA LEU A 725 20.43 3.36 -9.64
C LEU A 725 19.30 2.96 -8.69
N VAL A 726 18.20 2.44 -9.25
CA VAL A 726 17.02 2.02 -8.46
C VAL A 726 17.39 0.88 -7.51
N LEU A 727 18.22 -0.06 -7.97
CA LEU A 727 18.63 -1.21 -7.17
C LEU A 727 19.50 -0.79 -5.98
N LYS A 728 20.46 0.12 -6.17
CA LYS A 728 21.32 0.64 -5.09
C LYS A 728 20.53 1.45 -4.06
N ILE A 729 19.53 2.21 -4.50
CA ILE A 729 18.63 2.97 -3.63
C ILE A 729 17.75 2.06 -2.75
N LEU A 730 17.08 1.07 -3.35
CA LEU A 730 16.10 0.24 -2.64
C LEU A 730 16.76 -0.93 -1.90
N GLY A 731 17.91 -1.40 -2.38
CA GLY A 731 18.67 -2.50 -1.80
C GLY A 731 17.88 -3.81 -1.69
N ALA A 732 16.92 -4.03 -2.59
CA ALA A 732 15.97 -5.16 -2.59
C ALA A 732 15.95 -5.88 -3.94
N HIS A 733 15.09 -6.88 -4.13
CA HIS A 733 14.89 -7.49 -5.44
C HIS A 733 14.04 -6.56 -6.31
N VAL A 734 14.64 -5.96 -7.34
CA VAL A 734 13.97 -5.05 -8.28
C VAL A 734 14.26 -5.47 -9.71
N ASN A 735 13.26 -6.04 -10.40
CA ASN A 735 13.38 -6.37 -11.82
C ASN A 735 12.98 -5.16 -12.66
N VAL A 736 13.76 -4.84 -13.70
CA VAL A 736 13.41 -3.79 -14.67
C VAL A 736 13.46 -4.37 -16.07
N GLU A 737 12.35 -4.28 -16.79
CA GLU A 737 12.17 -4.87 -18.10
C GLU A 737 11.76 -3.82 -19.13
N SER A 738 12.35 -3.85 -20.32
CA SER A 738 11.94 -3.02 -21.46
C SER A 738 10.71 -3.61 -22.16
N CYS A 739 9.69 -2.79 -22.37
CA CYS A 739 8.41 -3.20 -22.96
C CYS A 739 8.40 -3.00 -24.48
N THR A 740 9.22 -3.75 -25.21
CA THR A 740 9.41 -3.53 -26.67
C THR A 740 8.32 -4.12 -27.57
N SER A 741 7.69 -5.22 -27.17
CA SER A 741 6.67 -5.93 -27.96
C SER A 741 5.25 -5.68 -27.48
N ILE A 742 4.25 -5.75 -28.36
CA ILE A 742 2.80 -5.72 -28.00
C ILE A 742 2.44 -6.87 -27.04
N LYS A 743 3.18 -7.98 -27.05
CA LYS A 743 2.99 -9.07 -26.07
C LYS A 743 3.23 -8.60 -24.63
N SER A 744 4.05 -7.57 -24.42
CA SER A 744 4.23 -6.96 -23.11
C SER A 744 2.91 -6.44 -22.57
N ILE A 745 2.03 -5.83 -23.39
CA ILE A 745 0.71 -5.33 -22.96
C ILE A 745 -0.15 -6.44 -22.32
N LYS A 746 -0.20 -7.64 -22.94
CA LYS A 746 -0.95 -8.78 -22.37
C LYS A 746 -0.39 -9.22 -21.02
N TYR A 747 0.94 -9.32 -20.94
CA TYR A 747 1.63 -9.70 -19.71
C TYR A 747 1.42 -8.65 -18.62
N VAL A 748 1.52 -7.39 -19.00
CA VAL A 748 1.35 -6.22 -18.14
C VAL A 748 -0.07 -6.14 -17.57
N CYS A 749 -1.11 -6.26 -18.41
CA CYS A 749 -2.50 -6.30 -17.96
C CYS A 749 -2.77 -7.52 -17.06
N LYS A 750 -2.02 -8.62 -17.22
CA LYS A 750 -2.13 -9.78 -16.33
C LYS A 750 -1.66 -9.46 -14.91
N TYR A 751 -0.56 -8.72 -14.71
CA TYR A 751 -0.01 -8.46 -13.38
C TYR A 751 -0.61 -7.21 -12.71
N VAL A 752 -0.98 -6.19 -13.48
CA VAL A 752 -1.69 -5.01 -12.96
C VAL A 752 -3.11 -5.35 -12.54
N ASN A 753 -3.75 -6.32 -13.22
CA ASN A 753 -5.11 -6.75 -12.92
C ASN A 753 -5.16 -8.15 -12.31
N LYS A 754 -4.08 -8.58 -11.66
CA LYS A 754 -4.11 -9.79 -10.83
C LYS A 754 -4.70 -9.38 -9.47
N GLY A 755 -5.85 -9.93 -9.13
CA GLY A 755 -6.42 -9.77 -7.79
C GLY A 755 -5.67 -10.63 -6.77
N SER A 756 -6.07 -10.54 -5.50
CA SER A 756 -5.65 -11.51 -4.49
C SER A 756 -5.94 -12.93 -5.00
N ASP A 757 -5.10 -13.89 -4.61
CA ASP A 757 -5.27 -15.27 -5.07
C ASP A 757 -6.70 -15.75 -4.69
N MET A 758 -7.44 -16.29 -5.67
CA MET A 758 -8.77 -16.83 -5.46
C MET A 758 -8.69 -18.34 -5.60
N ALA A 759 -9.30 -19.08 -4.68
CA ALA A 759 -9.40 -20.52 -4.81
C ALA A 759 -10.47 -20.88 -5.84
N VAL A 760 -10.10 -21.65 -6.85
CA VAL A 760 -11.02 -22.11 -7.90
C VAL A 760 -11.81 -23.29 -7.35
N PHE A 761 -13.07 -23.07 -7.00
CA PHE A 761 -14.03 -24.14 -6.76
C PHE A 761 -15.22 -23.96 -7.70
N GLY A 762 -15.61 -25.07 -8.35
CA GLY A 762 -16.90 -25.17 -9.00
C GLY A 762 -17.97 -25.14 -7.91
N VAL A 763 -18.51 -23.96 -7.64
CA VAL A 763 -19.70 -23.84 -6.79
C VAL A 763 -20.84 -24.48 -7.59
N GLN A 764 -21.24 -25.70 -7.19
CA GLN A 764 -22.43 -26.39 -7.71
C GLN A 764 -23.75 -25.71 -7.27
N GLU A 765 -23.70 -24.75 -6.36
CA GLU A 765 -24.87 -23.93 -6.01
C GLU A 765 -24.96 -22.69 -6.90
N ASP A 766 -26.00 -22.67 -7.73
CA ASP A 766 -26.42 -21.54 -8.55
C ASP A 766 -26.93 -20.39 -7.65
N THR A 767 -26.01 -19.74 -6.94
CA THR A 767 -26.34 -18.62 -6.04
C THR A 767 -26.24 -17.30 -6.79
N SER A 768 -27.34 -16.55 -6.85
CA SER A 768 -27.38 -15.16 -7.31
C SER A 768 -26.66 -14.17 -6.36
N ASP A 769 -26.22 -14.64 -5.18
CA ASP A 769 -25.49 -13.85 -4.17
C ASP A 769 -23.97 -13.79 -4.45
N GLU A 770 -23.53 -12.68 -5.03
CA GLU A 770 -22.11 -12.42 -5.30
C GLU A 770 -21.25 -12.24 -4.04
N ILE A 771 -21.84 -11.79 -2.92
CA ILE A 771 -21.14 -11.66 -1.64
C ILE A 771 -20.73 -13.04 -1.15
N LYS A 772 -21.64 -14.03 -1.21
CA LYS A 772 -21.35 -15.41 -0.80
C LYS A 772 -20.26 -16.03 -1.68
N LYS A 773 -20.32 -15.84 -3.01
CA LYS A 773 -19.29 -16.29 -3.95
C LYS A 773 -17.91 -15.68 -3.66
N PHE A 774 -17.86 -14.38 -3.38
CA PHE A 774 -16.62 -13.69 -3.01
C PHE A 774 -16.04 -14.20 -1.69
N GLN A 775 -16.90 -14.36 -0.66
CA GLN A 775 -16.47 -14.84 0.66
C GLN A 775 -15.87 -16.26 0.59
N LEU A 776 -16.44 -17.16 -0.20
CA LEU A 776 -15.97 -18.55 -0.32
C LEU A 776 -14.65 -18.69 -1.12
N GLY A 777 -14.45 -17.84 -2.12
CA GLY A 777 -13.30 -17.91 -3.02
C GLY A 777 -12.06 -17.16 -2.53
N ARG A 778 -12.20 -16.21 -1.60
CA ARG A 778 -11.09 -15.33 -1.20
C ARG A 778 -10.03 -16.05 -0.37
N PHE A 779 -8.80 -15.59 -0.54
CA PHE A 779 -7.65 -15.96 0.28
C PHE A 779 -7.00 -14.68 0.83
N ILE A 780 -6.63 -14.69 2.10
CA ILE A 780 -6.05 -13.51 2.78
C ILE A 780 -4.80 -13.95 3.54
N SER A 781 -3.71 -13.20 3.35
CA SER A 781 -2.46 -13.35 4.13
C SER A 781 -2.33 -12.28 5.22
N SER A 782 -1.51 -12.53 6.25
CA SER A 782 -1.34 -11.54 7.33
C SER A 782 -0.65 -10.23 6.92
N ASN A 783 0.21 -10.22 5.89
CA ASN A 783 0.74 -8.97 5.32
C ASN A 783 -0.31 -8.19 4.54
N GLU A 784 -1.16 -8.88 3.77
CA GLU A 784 -2.29 -8.26 3.08
C GLU A 784 -3.25 -7.66 4.12
N ALA A 785 -3.61 -8.43 5.15
CA ALA A 785 -4.46 -7.96 6.24
C ALA A 785 -3.90 -6.68 6.88
N ALA A 786 -2.60 -6.64 7.22
CA ALA A 786 -1.97 -5.43 7.75
C ALA A 786 -2.08 -4.23 6.79
N TRP A 787 -1.79 -4.42 5.50
CA TRP A 787 -1.92 -3.38 4.47
C TRP A 787 -3.36 -2.81 4.39
N ARG A 788 -4.35 -3.71 4.46
CA ARG A 788 -5.77 -3.37 4.36
C ARG A 788 -6.29 -2.69 5.63
N ILE A 789 -5.81 -3.08 6.80
CA ILE A 789 -6.14 -2.43 8.09
C ILE A 789 -5.59 -1.00 8.10
N PHE A 790 -4.35 -0.77 7.65
CA PHE A 790 -3.81 0.59 7.53
C PHE A 790 -4.46 1.42 6.41
N GLY A 791 -5.23 0.78 5.53
CA GLY A 791 -5.95 1.44 4.44
C GLY A 791 -5.03 1.94 3.34
N PHE A 792 -3.90 1.26 3.10
CA PHE A 792 -2.99 1.58 2.00
C PHE A 792 -3.61 1.19 0.66
N ASP A 793 -3.39 2.03 -0.36
CA ASP A 793 -3.89 1.79 -1.71
C ASP A 793 -3.17 0.61 -2.36
N ILE A 794 -3.91 -0.22 -3.09
CA ILE A 794 -3.35 -1.35 -3.84
C ILE A 794 -2.98 -0.94 -5.26
N HIS A 795 -3.80 -0.08 -5.88
CA HIS A 795 -3.59 0.39 -7.24
C HIS A 795 -3.41 1.90 -7.23
N GLU A 796 -2.33 2.37 -7.84
CA GLU A 796 -2.05 3.80 -8.04
C GLU A 796 -1.83 4.04 -9.53
N HIS A 797 -2.39 5.11 -10.08
CA HIS A 797 -2.20 5.45 -11.48
C HIS A 797 -2.30 6.96 -11.71
N HIS A 798 -1.58 7.45 -12.72
CA HIS A 798 -1.66 8.84 -13.17
C HIS A 798 -1.52 8.92 -14.69
N PRO A 799 -2.31 9.74 -15.40
CA PRO A 799 -3.41 10.58 -14.90
C PRO A 799 -4.67 9.79 -14.53
N THR A 800 -5.46 10.28 -13.58
CA THR A 800 -6.71 9.61 -13.16
C THR A 800 -7.62 9.29 -14.34
N VAL A 801 -8.14 8.06 -14.39
CA VAL A 801 -9.16 7.67 -15.38
C VAL A 801 -10.54 7.96 -14.82
N GLN A 802 -11.34 8.69 -15.58
CA GLN A 802 -12.77 8.81 -15.33
C GLN A 802 -13.53 7.96 -16.34
N ARG A 803 -14.33 7.02 -15.86
CA ARG A 803 -15.14 6.16 -16.71
C ARG A 803 -16.47 6.84 -17.01
N LEU A 804 -16.79 6.98 -18.29
CA LEU A 804 -18.14 7.28 -18.71
C LEU A 804 -18.96 6.00 -18.59
N ALA A 805 -20.17 6.11 -18.03
CA ALA A 805 -21.12 5.00 -18.02
C ALA A 805 -21.66 4.85 -19.45
N GLU A 806 -20.93 4.12 -20.29
CA GLU A 806 -21.32 3.85 -21.67
C GLU A 806 -22.44 2.81 -21.69
N HIS A 807 -23.53 3.15 -22.35
CA HIS A 807 -24.70 2.28 -22.51
C HIS A 807 -25.42 2.63 -23.81
N LEU A 808 -26.20 1.69 -24.34
CA LEU A 808 -27.11 1.96 -25.46
C LEU A 808 -28.22 2.93 -25.02
N LYS A 809 -28.97 3.48 -25.97
CA LYS A 809 -30.17 4.29 -25.67
C LYS A 809 -31.09 3.46 -24.77
N ASN A 810 -31.47 4.00 -23.61
CA ASN A 810 -32.27 3.32 -22.58
C ASN A 810 -31.60 2.09 -21.93
N GLY A 811 -30.31 1.86 -22.17
CA GLY A 811 -29.51 0.81 -21.51
C GLY A 811 -28.82 1.28 -20.23
N GLN A 812 -29.11 2.49 -19.74
CA GLN A 812 -28.49 3.00 -18.53
C GLN A 812 -28.80 2.10 -17.34
N ARG A 813 -27.80 1.95 -16.46
CA ARG A 813 -28.01 1.31 -15.18
C ARG A 813 -28.82 2.23 -14.28
N VAL A 814 -29.95 1.73 -13.79
CA VAL A 814 -30.85 2.47 -12.91
C VAL A 814 -30.83 1.81 -11.54
N TYR A 815 -30.71 2.64 -10.50
CA TYR A 815 -30.82 2.20 -9.12
C TYR A 815 -32.22 2.47 -8.63
N PHE A 816 -32.89 1.44 -8.11
CA PHE A 816 -34.28 1.56 -7.69
C PHE A 816 -34.60 0.66 -6.49
N THR A 817 -35.54 1.12 -5.67
CA THR A 817 -36.23 0.32 -4.65
C THR A 817 -37.56 -0.15 -5.24
N GLU A 818 -38.28 -1.04 -4.55
CA GLU A 818 -39.65 -1.41 -4.96
C GLU A 818 -40.59 -0.19 -5.06
N GLU A 819 -40.46 0.74 -4.11
CA GLU A 819 -41.28 1.96 -4.05
C GLU A 819 -40.89 2.96 -5.14
N THR A 820 -39.60 3.06 -5.45
CA THR A 820 -39.07 4.04 -6.42
C THR A 820 -38.94 3.50 -7.84
N ALA A 821 -39.30 2.23 -8.09
CA ALA A 821 -39.13 1.60 -9.39
C ALA A 821 -39.87 2.33 -10.51
N ARG A 822 -41.12 2.75 -10.27
CA ARG A 822 -41.92 3.54 -11.23
C ARG A 822 -41.33 4.94 -11.45
N GLN A 823 -40.95 5.63 -10.38
CA GLN A 823 -40.31 6.94 -10.48
C GLN A 823 -38.99 6.87 -11.27
N ALA A 824 -38.19 5.83 -11.05
CA ALA A 824 -36.92 5.63 -11.74
C ALA A 824 -37.09 5.30 -13.24
N LEU A 825 -38.26 4.79 -13.64
CA LEU A 825 -38.65 4.65 -15.05
C LEU A 825 -39.09 5.97 -15.68
N GLU A 826 -39.88 6.77 -14.96
CA GLU A 826 -40.40 8.05 -15.44
C GLU A 826 -39.30 9.12 -15.52
N GLN A 827 -38.37 9.13 -14.55
CA GLN A 827 -37.26 10.07 -14.46
C GLN A 827 -35.94 9.32 -14.21
N PRO A 828 -35.36 8.68 -15.24
CA PRO A 828 -34.08 8.01 -15.10
C PRO A 828 -32.97 9.03 -14.78
N SER A 829 -32.10 8.69 -13.82
CA SER A 829 -30.96 9.54 -13.45
C SER A 829 -30.03 9.77 -14.64
N GLU A 830 -29.56 11.00 -14.83
CA GLU A 830 -28.56 11.32 -15.84
C GLU A 830 -27.26 10.55 -15.57
N THR A 831 -26.84 9.76 -16.55
CA THR A 831 -25.53 9.11 -16.56
C THR A 831 -24.45 10.10 -16.96
N THR A 832 -23.19 9.81 -16.64
CA THR A 832 -22.06 10.64 -17.11
C THR A 832 -22.01 10.76 -18.63
N LEU A 833 -22.50 9.76 -19.38
CA LEU A 833 -22.61 9.82 -20.84
C LEU A 833 -23.74 10.76 -21.31
N THR A 834 -24.94 10.64 -20.73
CA THR A 834 -26.09 11.48 -21.12
C THR A 834 -25.88 12.94 -20.70
N ALA A 835 -25.33 13.17 -19.50
CA ALA A 835 -24.89 14.49 -19.06
C ALA A 835 -23.78 15.06 -19.99
N PHE A 836 -22.86 14.21 -20.46
CA PHE A 836 -21.86 14.64 -21.46
C PHE A 836 -22.51 15.03 -22.78
N PHE A 837 -23.52 14.30 -23.26
CA PHE A 837 -24.25 14.69 -24.48
C PHE A 837 -25.01 16.00 -24.30
N LEU A 838 -25.62 16.24 -23.13
CA LEU A 838 -26.23 17.54 -22.80
C LEU A 838 -25.18 18.66 -22.74
N LEU A 839 -24.00 18.37 -22.20
CA LEU A 839 -22.89 19.33 -22.18
C LEU A 839 -22.42 19.66 -23.61
N CYS A 840 -22.29 18.67 -24.49
CA CYS A 840 -21.95 18.87 -25.90
C CYS A 840 -22.99 19.72 -26.66
N GLN A 841 -24.22 19.85 -26.19
CA GLN A 841 -25.18 20.77 -26.81
C GLN A 841 -24.80 22.24 -26.58
N ASN A 842 -24.19 22.54 -25.43
CA ASN A 842 -24.02 23.91 -24.94
C ASN A 842 -22.55 24.36 -24.83
N ASP A 843 -21.58 23.45 -24.85
CA ASP A 843 -20.16 23.75 -24.64
C ASP A 843 -19.30 23.41 -25.88
N GLU A 844 -18.63 24.43 -26.45
CA GLU A 844 -17.81 24.30 -27.66
C GLU A 844 -16.56 23.42 -27.45
N PHE A 845 -16.00 23.39 -26.23
CA PHE A 845 -14.88 22.52 -25.92
C PHE A 845 -15.32 21.05 -25.86
N ALA A 846 -16.47 20.77 -25.25
CA ALA A 846 -17.04 19.42 -25.19
C ALA A 846 -17.33 18.86 -26.59
N LYS A 847 -17.83 19.69 -27.52
CA LYS A 847 -18.02 19.33 -28.94
C LYS A 847 -16.74 18.92 -29.66
N SER A 848 -15.57 19.41 -29.20
CA SER A 848 -14.27 19.07 -29.79
C SER A 848 -13.75 17.68 -29.41
N LEU A 849 -14.41 17.00 -28.47
CA LEU A 849 -14.01 15.67 -27.99
C LEU A 849 -14.58 14.57 -28.92
N LEU A 850 -13.71 13.72 -29.47
CA LEU A 850 -14.01 12.76 -30.56
C LEU A 850 -14.85 11.54 -30.14
N TYR A 851 -15.69 11.08 -31.07
CA TYR A 851 -16.58 9.91 -30.98
C TYR A 851 -16.01 8.66 -31.69
N PHE A 852 -16.56 7.48 -31.36
CA PHE A 852 -16.08 6.16 -31.79
C PHE A 852 -16.26 5.88 -33.29
N VAL A 853 -15.19 5.39 -33.93
CA VAL A 853 -15.22 4.76 -35.25
C VAL A 853 -15.08 3.25 -35.06
N LEU A 854 -16.08 2.49 -35.49
CA LEU A 854 -16.02 1.03 -35.52
C LEU A 854 -15.41 0.58 -36.85
N SER A 855 -14.22 -0.03 -36.83
CA SER A 855 -13.53 -0.52 -38.04
C SER A 855 -13.29 -2.03 -38.00
N GLY A 856 -13.72 -2.75 -39.04
CA GLY A 856 -13.54 -4.20 -39.22
C GLY A 856 -14.62 -4.76 -40.15
N ASP A 857 -14.37 -5.90 -40.81
CA ASP A 857 -15.46 -6.59 -41.54
C ASP A 857 -16.20 -7.53 -40.58
N PHE A 858 -17.31 -7.04 -40.05
CA PHE A 858 -18.18 -7.80 -39.14
C PHE A 858 -18.87 -9.02 -39.78
N ARG A 859 -18.55 -9.36 -41.05
CA ARG A 859 -18.91 -10.65 -41.68
C ARG A 859 -17.82 -11.72 -41.55
N GLN A 860 -16.57 -11.33 -41.27
CA GLN A 860 -15.42 -12.25 -41.19
C GLN A 860 -15.14 -12.74 -39.77
N THR A 861 -15.69 -12.07 -38.76
CA THR A 861 -15.50 -12.46 -37.35
C THR A 861 -16.86 -12.52 -36.69
N LEU A 862 -17.44 -13.72 -36.67
CA LEU A 862 -18.72 -13.98 -36.02
C LEU A 862 -18.55 -13.98 -34.49
N PRO A 863 -19.52 -13.46 -33.73
CA PRO A 863 -19.52 -13.55 -32.27
C PRO A 863 -19.67 -15.00 -31.83
N VAL A 864 -18.89 -15.41 -30.82
CA VAL A 864 -19.01 -16.77 -30.25
C VAL A 864 -20.18 -16.81 -29.30
N ILE A 865 -21.24 -17.55 -29.65
CA ILE A 865 -22.38 -17.81 -28.78
C ILE A 865 -22.27 -19.22 -28.23
N THR A 866 -22.09 -19.33 -26.92
CA THR A 866 -21.94 -20.65 -26.27
C THR A 866 -23.24 -21.42 -26.41
N ARG A 867 -23.21 -22.58 -27.08
CA ARG A 867 -24.38 -23.41 -27.44
C ARG A 867 -25.37 -22.76 -28.42
N GLY A 868 -24.97 -21.71 -29.13
CA GLY A 868 -25.80 -21.06 -30.15
C GLY A 868 -25.79 -21.78 -31.50
N THR A 869 -26.84 -21.58 -32.28
CA THR A 869 -26.90 -21.98 -33.69
C THR A 869 -26.23 -20.92 -34.58
N ARG A 870 -25.94 -21.25 -35.85
CA ARG A 870 -25.47 -20.25 -36.83
C ARG A 870 -26.43 -19.07 -36.97
N ALA A 871 -27.74 -19.30 -36.86
CA ALA A 871 -28.73 -18.23 -36.91
C ALA A 871 -28.58 -17.28 -35.70
N ASP A 872 -28.29 -17.83 -34.53
CA ASP A 872 -28.01 -17.03 -33.32
C ASP A 872 -26.73 -16.20 -33.49
N GLU A 873 -25.66 -16.79 -34.04
CA GLU A 873 -24.40 -16.10 -34.32
C GLU A 873 -24.60 -14.92 -35.29
N VAL A 874 -25.41 -15.12 -36.34
CA VAL A 874 -25.77 -14.07 -37.31
C VAL A 874 -26.65 -13.00 -36.67
N ASN A 875 -27.63 -13.38 -35.85
CA ASN A 875 -28.52 -12.44 -35.15
C ASN A 875 -27.79 -11.61 -34.08
N ALA A 876 -26.71 -12.13 -33.51
CA ALA A 876 -25.85 -11.38 -32.58
C ALA A 876 -24.82 -10.48 -33.28
N CYS A 877 -24.69 -10.55 -34.60
CA CYS A 877 -23.80 -9.64 -35.33
C CYS A 877 -24.34 -8.21 -35.27
N ILE A 878 -23.43 -7.23 -35.17
CA ILE A 878 -23.80 -5.81 -35.14
C ILE A 878 -24.64 -5.37 -36.36
N LYS A 879 -24.53 -6.10 -37.48
CA LYS A 879 -25.31 -5.84 -38.70
C LYS A 879 -26.78 -6.24 -38.60
N ALA A 880 -27.13 -7.17 -37.71
CA ALA A 880 -28.50 -7.54 -37.39
C ALA A 880 -29.15 -6.58 -36.38
N SER A 881 -28.35 -5.69 -35.75
CA SER A 881 -28.86 -4.64 -34.88
C SER A 881 -29.69 -3.63 -35.67
N GLN A 882 -30.82 -3.20 -35.09
CA GLN A 882 -31.62 -2.09 -35.63
C GLN A 882 -30.79 -0.79 -35.77
N LEU A 883 -29.73 -0.63 -34.97
CA LEU A 883 -28.81 0.51 -35.03
C LEU A 883 -27.96 0.51 -36.31
N TRP A 884 -27.78 -0.63 -36.96
CA TRP A 884 -27.00 -0.71 -38.20
C TRP A 884 -27.60 0.14 -39.30
N GLN A 885 -28.93 0.31 -39.32
CA GLN A 885 -29.63 1.18 -40.27
C GLN A 885 -29.26 2.67 -40.11
N GLN A 886 -28.82 3.08 -38.93
CA GLN A 886 -28.43 4.46 -38.62
C GLN A 886 -26.92 4.72 -38.83
N THR A 887 -26.15 3.67 -39.15
CA THR A 887 -24.70 3.81 -39.36
C THR A 887 -24.38 4.36 -40.74
N LYS A 888 -23.60 5.44 -40.81
CA LYS A 888 -23.04 5.92 -42.08
C LYS A 888 -21.89 5.00 -42.49
N ARG A 889 -22.12 4.17 -43.51
CA ARG A 889 -21.11 3.26 -44.04
C ARG A 889 -20.05 4.06 -44.81
N LEU A 890 -18.81 3.99 -44.34
CA LEU A 890 -17.64 4.46 -45.08
C LEU A 890 -16.95 3.23 -45.67
N SER A 891 -16.72 3.23 -46.98
CA SER A 891 -16.11 2.11 -47.69
C SER A 891 -14.64 2.40 -47.98
N LEU A 892 -13.77 1.42 -47.72
CA LEU A 892 -12.40 1.43 -48.21
C LEU A 892 -12.34 0.52 -49.45
N SER A 893 -11.95 1.08 -50.59
CA SER A 893 -11.92 0.38 -51.88
C SER A 893 -10.52 -0.06 -52.31
N THR A 894 -9.49 0.24 -51.51
CA THR A 894 -8.09 -0.01 -51.87
C THR A 894 -7.46 -0.96 -50.87
N ASN A 895 -7.07 -2.15 -51.33
CA ASN A 895 -6.33 -3.11 -50.52
C ASN A 895 -4.82 -2.80 -50.56
N ILE A 896 -4.37 -1.97 -49.61
CA ILE A 896 -2.99 -1.49 -49.51
C ILE A 896 -1.99 -2.66 -49.32
N ARG A 897 -2.40 -3.75 -48.65
CA ARG A 897 -1.56 -4.95 -48.45
C ARG A 897 -1.24 -5.66 -49.76
N VAL A 898 -2.18 -5.71 -50.69
CA VAL A 898 -2.00 -6.38 -51.98
C VAL A 898 -1.17 -5.50 -52.94
N GLN A 899 -1.31 -4.17 -52.89
CA GLN A 899 -0.51 -3.24 -53.69
C GLN A 899 0.98 -3.19 -53.31
N LEU A 900 1.34 -3.46 -52.06
CA LEU A 900 2.73 -3.45 -51.59
C LEU A 900 3.62 -4.54 -52.19
N HIS A 901 3.04 -5.59 -52.79
CA HIS A 901 3.78 -6.76 -53.30
C HIS A 901 3.99 -6.77 -54.82
N GLY A 902 3.55 -5.74 -55.56
CA GLY A 902 3.99 -5.46 -56.95
C GLY A 902 3.68 -6.52 -58.03
N GLY A 903 2.96 -7.60 -57.74
CA GLY A 903 2.68 -8.66 -58.72
C GLY A 903 1.64 -8.26 -59.77
N GLU A 904 1.83 -8.67 -61.03
CA GLU A 904 0.92 -8.34 -62.16
C GLU A 904 -0.54 -8.77 -61.95
N SER A 905 -0.79 -9.80 -61.12
CA SER A 905 -2.12 -10.30 -60.77
C SER A 905 -2.71 -9.71 -59.48
N ALA A 906 -1.94 -8.90 -58.74
CA ALA A 906 -2.33 -8.36 -57.44
C ALA A 906 -3.56 -7.45 -57.53
N GLY A 907 -3.67 -6.63 -58.59
CA GLY A 907 -4.84 -5.80 -58.84
C GLY A 907 -6.13 -6.60 -59.07
N GLN A 908 -6.03 -7.71 -59.81
CA GLN A 908 -7.17 -8.60 -60.06
C GLN A 908 -7.64 -9.33 -58.79
N PHE A 909 -6.68 -9.83 -57.99
CA PHE A 909 -6.95 -10.46 -56.70
C PHE A 909 -7.59 -9.50 -55.70
N ALA A 910 -7.07 -8.26 -55.60
CA ALA A 910 -7.65 -7.23 -54.74
C ALA A 910 -9.10 -6.89 -55.13
N ASN A 911 -9.38 -6.73 -56.42
CA ASN A 911 -10.73 -6.46 -56.94
C ASN A 911 -11.69 -7.62 -56.69
N GLN A 912 -11.24 -8.87 -56.87
CA GLN A 912 -12.08 -10.04 -56.61
C GLN A 912 -12.37 -10.24 -55.12
N LEU A 913 -11.40 -10.01 -54.22
CA LEU A 913 -11.64 -10.00 -52.77
C LEU A 913 -12.66 -8.92 -52.36
N LEU A 914 -12.61 -7.75 -53.00
CA LEU A 914 -13.62 -6.71 -52.80
C LEU A 914 -15.00 -7.14 -53.31
N HIS A 915 -15.09 -7.84 -54.45
CA HIS A 915 -16.35 -8.39 -54.95
C HIS A 915 -16.95 -9.44 -54.01
N VAL A 916 -16.13 -10.36 -53.47
CA VAL A 916 -16.54 -11.32 -52.41
C VAL A 916 -17.02 -10.55 -51.18
N GLY A 917 -16.20 -9.62 -50.69
CA GLY A 917 -16.51 -8.77 -49.54
C GLY A 917 -17.70 -7.83 -49.76
N ASN A 918 -18.13 -7.56 -50.98
CA ASN A 918 -19.31 -6.74 -51.28
C ASN A 918 -20.56 -7.58 -51.57
N GLY A 919 -20.46 -8.92 -51.54
CA GLY A 919 -21.58 -9.82 -51.85
C GLY A 919 -21.97 -9.80 -53.33
N GLN A 920 -21.03 -9.42 -54.21
CA GLN A 920 -21.26 -9.36 -55.66
C GLN A 920 -20.96 -10.70 -56.37
N ILE A 921 -20.45 -11.69 -55.63
CA ILE A 921 -20.31 -13.06 -56.12
C ILE A 921 -21.49 -13.88 -55.61
N LEU A 922 -22.32 -14.37 -56.53
CA LEU A 922 -23.48 -15.19 -56.22
C LEU A 922 -23.04 -16.60 -55.77
N PRO A 923 -23.65 -17.17 -54.71
CA PRO A 923 -23.42 -18.56 -54.32
C PRO A 923 -23.91 -19.52 -55.41
N SER A 924 -23.30 -20.71 -55.50
CA SER A 924 -23.86 -21.84 -56.26
C SER A 924 -25.09 -22.41 -55.57
N SER A 925 -25.76 -23.40 -56.19
CA SER A 925 -26.97 -24.08 -55.67
C SER A 925 -26.86 -24.61 -54.23
N ASP A 926 -25.64 -24.80 -53.74
CA ASP A 926 -25.32 -25.38 -52.44
C ASP A 926 -24.89 -24.33 -51.42
N ASP A 927 -25.20 -23.04 -51.66
CA ASP A 927 -24.85 -21.90 -50.79
C ASP A 927 -23.32 -21.67 -50.61
N GLN A 928 -22.51 -22.23 -51.52
CA GLN A 928 -21.05 -22.08 -51.52
C GLN A 928 -20.58 -21.07 -52.57
N ILE A 929 -19.54 -20.32 -52.26
CA ILE A 929 -18.87 -19.41 -53.21
C ILE A 929 -17.62 -20.12 -53.74
N LYS A 930 -17.58 -20.41 -55.04
CA LYS A 930 -16.34 -20.84 -55.69
C LYS A 930 -15.42 -19.64 -55.87
N LEU A 931 -14.29 -19.63 -55.17
CA LEU A 931 -13.24 -18.64 -55.36
C LEU A 931 -12.40 -19.06 -56.59
N PRO A 932 -12.29 -18.24 -57.64
CA PRO A 932 -11.57 -18.61 -58.87
C PRO A 932 -10.04 -18.51 -58.72
N PHE A 933 -9.52 -18.38 -57.50
CA PHE A 933 -8.11 -18.17 -57.19
C PHE A 933 -7.70 -18.92 -55.91
N GLY A 934 -6.42 -19.31 -55.86
CA GLY A 934 -5.82 -20.06 -54.76
C GLY A 934 -5.57 -21.53 -55.12
N GLN A 935 -4.38 -22.03 -54.79
CA GLN A 935 -4.11 -23.46 -54.77
C GLN A 935 -4.51 -24.00 -53.41
N MET A 936 -5.38 -25.01 -53.37
CA MET A 936 -5.59 -25.75 -52.13
C MET A 936 -4.28 -26.44 -51.76
N ILE A 937 -3.84 -26.26 -50.53
CA ILE A 937 -2.63 -26.89 -50.02
C ILE A 937 -3.08 -27.91 -48.97
N GLU A 938 -2.75 -29.19 -49.19
CA GLU A 938 -3.25 -30.29 -48.37
C GLU A 938 -2.41 -30.54 -47.10
N THR A 939 -1.19 -30.01 -47.04
CA THR A 939 -0.28 -30.19 -45.91
C THR A 939 0.31 -28.88 -45.39
N GLU A 940 0.57 -28.84 -44.08
CA GLU A 940 1.21 -27.69 -43.41
C GLU A 940 2.63 -27.42 -43.96
N ASN A 941 3.35 -28.47 -44.37
CA ASN A 941 4.68 -28.32 -44.97
C ASN A 941 4.65 -27.64 -46.33
N ASP A 942 3.67 -27.96 -47.18
CA ASP A 942 3.53 -27.32 -48.49
C ASP A 942 3.16 -25.84 -48.37
N LEU A 943 2.46 -25.47 -47.28
CA LEU A 943 2.16 -24.07 -46.95
C LEU A 943 3.43 -23.32 -46.51
N ILE A 944 4.26 -23.96 -45.68
CA ILE A 944 5.54 -23.39 -45.21
C ILE A 944 6.52 -23.18 -46.38
N MET A 945 6.50 -24.03 -47.40
CA MET A 945 7.41 -23.93 -48.54
C MET A 945 7.03 -22.85 -49.57
N LYS A 946 5.77 -22.38 -49.58
CA LYS A 946 5.25 -21.40 -50.56
C LYS A 946 5.07 -19.98 -50.02
N VAL A 947 5.18 -19.79 -48.70
CA VAL A 947 5.15 -18.50 -48.00
C VAL A 947 6.58 -18.08 -47.67
#